data_AF-A0A525K0Z0-F1
#
_entry.id   AF-A0A525K0Z0-F1
#
_cell.length_a   1.000
_cell.length_b   1.000
_cell.length_c   1.000
_cell.angle_alpha   90.00
_cell.angle_beta   90.00
_cell.angle_gamma   90.00
#
_symmetry.space_group_name_H-M   'P 1'
#
loop_
_entity.id
_entity.type
_entity.pdbx_description
1 polymer ?
#
loop_
_entity_poly.entity_id
_entity_poly.type
_entity_poly.pdbx_seq_one_letter_code
_entity_poly.pdbx_strand_id
1 'polypeptide(L)'
;MAVTAPPKAPADAVFTVISTAVDGAFYRAVNPDLAGSGLDPIAHYAASGWREGRDPAPWFSTSAYVQAYPEVVKAGWNPLHHYLAVGRREGREVVRSVLADDYLLRRARRGETPAWSFETLIGEGQAADAVAEEAQVRHRERTLATGEFDAAFYLASNVDVAKTGVDPLDHFLASGWREGRDPNPDFSVKDYLESYPDIAAADINPFIHYLSAGRAEGRTGRTELGFRYEIIKRLVPLEAKVASVVRAEARLTLGTAAALAKGLEAAKTGLAELHVTVSHDDYTTNTGGVQLCLQREGARIRKLGRDHLHLFPAKPWPVVRLRGEAGRLGVLLNGKPLGMFEPKAIVGALAKAAGAVKPGQRSFAIHSLLGHNAGETADILAATGLKAGFFWLHDFASLCAGFHLLRNDVEDCSAPPPESQACGICVYGPWRARHVAEHERLFERLSLTVVSPAQPTLDLWKARSAYPTAGEVVLPHARLVERGPAPIPPADRPLRIAYAGMPAAHKGWEVFRDLAAKHAGDPRYHFLHLGGRTPPGLGIEFQKVTVTDARPRAMQEAIEAHDVDAAIIWPLCRETFSFIAYEAVAAGAAVITNPDSGNVAAFVEQERHGLVMAGEAALGAAFESGEVAELARARRRPALYDLAFSALTVDLLERAG
;
A
#
# COMPACT_ATOMS: atom_id res chain seq x y z
N MET A 1 -1.89 34.22 -47.11
CA MET A 1 -2.94 33.18 -47.11
C MET A 1 -4.03 33.59 -46.12
N ALA A 2 -5.28 33.19 -46.31
CA ALA A 2 -6.33 33.47 -45.32
C ALA A 2 -5.99 32.72 -44.02
N VAL A 3 -5.78 33.43 -42.91
CA VAL A 3 -5.56 32.79 -41.60
C VAL A 3 -6.87 32.16 -41.16
N THR A 4 -6.90 30.83 -41.15
CA THR A 4 -8.05 30.06 -40.67
C THR A 4 -8.13 30.15 -39.15
N ALA A 5 -9.34 30.19 -38.61
CA ALA A 5 -9.53 30.16 -37.16
C ALA A 5 -8.88 28.88 -36.57
N PRO A 6 -8.29 28.95 -35.36
CA PRO A 6 -7.73 27.77 -34.74
C PRO A 6 -8.86 26.74 -34.58
N PRO A 7 -8.58 25.43 -34.75
CA PRO A 7 -9.54 24.41 -34.36
C PRO A 7 -9.97 24.67 -32.90
N LYS A 8 -11.24 24.42 -32.55
CA LYS A 8 -11.73 24.52 -31.16
C LYS A 8 -11.01 23.48 -30.30
N ALA A 9 -9.77 23.76 -29.94
CA ALA A 9 -8.98 22.96 -29.03
C ALA A 9 -9.26 23.44 -27.60
N PRO A 10 -9.33 22.54 -26.61
CA PRO A 10 -9.40 22.93 -25.20
C PRO A 10 -8.20 23.83 -24.85
N ALA A 11 -8.36 24.72 -23.86
CA ALA A 11 -7.34 25.68 -23.46
C ALA A 11 -5.95 25.02 -23.19
N ASP A 12 -5.96 23.75 -22.81
CA ASP A 12 -4.78 22.90 -22.57
C ASP A 12 -3.89 22.72 -23.82
N ALA A 13 -4.44 22.70 -25.03
CA ALA A 13 -3.64 22.50 -26.25
C ALA A 13 -2.79 23.74 -26.60
N VAL A 14 -3.32 24.94 -26.37
CA VAL A 14 -2.57 26.20 -26.56
C VAL A 14 -1.45 26.28 -25.54
N PHE A 15 -1.75 25.93 -24.29
CA PHE A 15 -0.78 25.90 -23.18
C PHE A 15 0.40 24.98 -23.50
N THR A 16 0.15 23.76 -23.98
CA THR A 16 1.19 22.78 -24.31
C THR A 16 2.12 23.25 -25.43
N VAL A 17 1.61 23.95 -26.45
CA VAL A 17 2.46 24.43 -27.55
C VAL A 17 3.35 25.57 -27.08
N ILE A 18 2.78 26.54 -26.34
CA ILE A 18 3.54 27.71 -25.90
C ILE A 18 4.48 27.43 -24.72
N SER A 19 4.24 26.38 -23.93
CA SER A 19 5.08 26.02 -22.77
C SER A 19 6.53 25.73 -23.17
N THR A 20 6.75 25.32 -24.41
CA THR A 20 8.07 25.08 -25.00
C THR A 20 8.85 26.37 -25.30
N ALA A 21 8.18 27.52 -25.30
CA ALA A 21 8.69 28.77 -25.87
C ALA A 21 8.58 29.99 -24.95
N VAL A 22 7.75 29.93 -23.91
CA VAL A 22 7.64 30.99 -22.89
C VAL A 22 8.83 30.90 -21.94
N ASP A 23 9.63 31.97 -21.86
CA ASP A 23 10.69 32.08 -20.87
C ASP A 23 10.11 32.65 -19.57
N GLY A 24 9.74 31.76 -18.64
CA GLY A 24 9.12 32.16 -17.38
C GLY A 24 10.01 33.05 -16.49
N ALA A 25 11.34 33.01 -16.66
CA ALA A 25 12.26 33.88 -15.93
C ALA A 25 12.28 35.29 -16.53
N PHE A 26 12.33 35.41 -17.85
CA PHE A 26 12.15 36.67 -18.56
C PHE A 26 10.78 37.28 -18.27
N TYR A 27 9.72 36.49 -18.43
CA TYR A 27 8.34 36.95 -18.27
C TYR A 27 8.11 37.56 -16.89
N ARG A 28 8.60 36.94 -15.81
CA ARG A 28 8.50 37.52 -14.46
C ARG A 28 9.39 38.74 -14.27
N ALA A 29 10.58 38.75 -14.86
CA ALA A 29 11.53 39.85 -14.70
C ALA A 29 11.05 41.15 -15.36
N VAL A 30 10.35 41.05 -16.49
CA VAL A 30 9.84 42.21 -17.24
C VAL A 30 8.40 42.60 -16.87
N ASN A 31 7.75 41.82 -16.00
CA ASN A 31 6.40 42.07 -15.48
C ASN A 31 6.42 42.09 -13.95
N PRO A 32 6.94 43.17 -13.31
CA PRO A 32 7.13 43.23 -11.85
C PRO A 32 5.82 43.19 -11.07
N ASP A 33 4.70 43.58 -11.70
CA ASP A 33 3.36 43.51 -11.15
C ASP A 33 2.89 42.06 -10.91
N LEU A 34 3.52 41.08 -11.55
CA LEU A 34 3.26 39.65 -11.35
C LEU A 34 4.22 39.01 -10.32
N ALA A 35 5.22 39.74 -9.83
CA ALA A 35 6.20 39.22 -8.88
C ALA A 35 5.55 38.93 -7.51
N GLY A 36 5.68 37.69 -7.02
CA GLY A 36 5.13 37.26 -5.72
C GLY A 36 3.67 36.78 -5.75
N SER A 37 3.02 36.79 -6.93
CA SER A 37 1.62 36.35 -7.10
C SER A 37 1.41 34.83 -7.10
N GLY A 38 2.48 34.03 -7.23
CA GLY A 38 2.40 32.58 -7.37
C GLY A 38 1.81 32.10 -8.71
N LEU A 39 1.47 33.02 -9.61
CA LEU A 39 0.89 32.71 -10.92
C LEU A 39 1.92 32.08 -11.86
N ASP A 40 1.49 31.05 -12.61
CA ASP A 40 2.29 30.44 -13.67
C ASP A 40 2.37 31.37 -14.91
N PRO A 41 3.57 31.80 -15.33
CA PRO A 41 3.77 32.64 -16.51
C PRO A 41 3.16 32.09 -17.80
N ILE A 42 3.16 30.77 -17.96
CA ILE A 42 2.65 30.12 -19.17
C ILE A 42 1.12 30.20 -19.17
N ALA A 43 0.48 29.86 -18.05
CA ALA A 43 -0.97 29.98 -17.87
C ALA A 43 -1.44 31.42 -18.02
N HIS A 44 -0.72 32.37 -17.41
CA HIS A 44 -1.02 33.79 -17.52
C HIS A 44 -0.90 34.28 -18.97
N TYR A 45 0.20 33.96 -19.66
CA TYR A 45 0.38 34.37 -21.04
C TYR A 45 -0.63 33.71 -21.98
N ALA A 46 -1.04 32.46 -21.76
CA ALA A 46 -2.10 31.80 -22.54
C ALA A 46 -3.46 32.49 -22.37
N ALA A 47 -3.81 32.80 -21.11
CA ALA A 47 -5.13 33.27 -20.74
C ALA A 47 -5.35 34.77 -21.01
N SER A 48 -4.40 35.63 -20.67
CA SER A 48 -4.59 37.10 -20.75
C SER A 48 -3.34 37.87 -21.17
N GLY A 49 -2.14 37.39 -20.84
CA GLY A 49 -0.90 38.14 -21.04
C GLY A 49 -0.61 38.56 -22.48
N TRP A 50 -1.02 37.77 -23.48
CA TRP A 50 -0.88 38.15 -24.88
C TRP A 50 -1.86 39.28 -25.29
N ARG A 51 -3.04 39.35 -24.66
CA ARG A 51 -4.03 40.42 -24.87
C ARG A 51 -3.61 41.72 -24.20
N GLU A 52 -2.83 41.60 -23.13
CA GLU A 52 -2.17 42.70 -22.44
C GLU A 52 -0.91 43.20 -23.18
N GLY A 53 -0.53 42.54 -24.30
CA GLY A 53 0.64 42.92 -25.10
C GLY A 53 1.99 42.57 -24.47
N ARG A 54 2.01 41.71 -23.45
CA ARG A 54 3.25 41.31 -22.75
C ARG A 54 4.09 40.39 -23.61
N ASP A 55 5.40 40.51 -23.52
CA ASP A 55 6.32 39.69 -24.33
C ASP A 55 6.63 38.36 -23.60
N PRO A 56 6.37 37.19 -24.22
CA PRO A 56 6.52 35.87 -23.58
C PRO A 56 7.98 35.41 -23.44
N ALA A 57 8.85 35.94 -24.29
CA ALA A 57 10.27 35.57 -24.34
C ALA A 57 11.09 36.72 -24.94
N PRO A 58 12.41 36.78 -24.68
CA PRO A 58 13.24 37.88 -25.16
C PRO A 58 13.30 37.98 -26.69
N TRP A 59 13.05 36.88 -27.41
CA TRP A 59 13.10 36.81 -28.88
C TRP A 59 11.76 37.10 -29.57
N PHE A 60 10.66 37.25 -28.82
CA PHE A 60 9.32 37.44 -29.38
C PHE A 60 8.61 38.65 -28.78
N SER A 61 8.35 39.66 -29.61
CA SER A 61 7.47 40.78 -29.25
C SER A 61 6.03 40.51 -29.68
N THR A 62 5.15 40.39 -28.70
CA THR A 62 3.72 40.16 -28.94
C THR A 62 3.10 41.31 -29.71
N SER A 63 3.38 42.54 -29.29
CA SER A 63 2.82 43.73 -29.91
C SER A 63 3.30 43.93 -31.35
N ALA A 64 4.59 43.69 -31.63
CA ALA A 64 5.14 43.80 -32.98
C ALA A 64 4.56 42.72 -33.91
N TYR A 65 4.41 41.48 -33.43
CA TYR A 65 3.83 40.40 -34.21
C TYR A 65 2.35 40.64 -34.53
N VAL A 66 1.57 41.14 -33.56
CA VAL A 66 0.16 41.51 -33.77
C VAL A 66 0.03 42.69 -34.74
N GLN A 67 0.94 43.66 -34.69
CA GLN A 67 0.94 44.80 -35.60
C GLN A 67 1.27 44.40 -37.04
N ALA A 68 2.24 43.50 -37.23
CA ALA A 68 2.62 42.99 -38.55
C ALA A 68 1.56 42.05 -39.14
N TYR A 69 0.85 41.30 -38.27
CA TYR A 69 -0.10 40.26 -38.66
C TYR A 69 -1.46 40.39 -37.93
N PRO A 70 -2.20 41.50 -38.13
CA PRO A 70 -3.42 41.79 -37.38
C PRO A 70 -4.54 40.77 -37.64
N GLU A 71 -4.49 40.04 -38.75
CA GLU A 71 -5.42 38.97 -39.07
C GLU A 71 -5.32 37.76 -38.12
N VAL A 72 -4.16 37.53 -37.49
CA VAL A 72 -3.94 36.42 -36.54
C VAL A 72 -4.87 36.55 -35.34
N VAL A 73 -4.90 37.73 -34.73
CA VAL A 73 -5.76 38.01 -33.58
C VAL A 73 -7.23 38.12 -33.99
N LYS A 74 -7.53 38.69 -35.17
CA LYS A 74 -8.90 38.74 -35.71
C LYS A 74 -9.49 37.33 -35.94
N ALA A 75 -8.65 36.36 -36.28
CA ALA A 75 -9.03 34.95 -36.41
C ALA A 75 -9.08 34.20 -35.06
N GLY A 76 -8.80 34.87 -33.94
CA GLY A 76 -8.92 34.31 -32.59
C GLY A 76 -7.67 33.59 -32.06
N TRP A 77 -6.52 33.74 -32.72
CA TRP A 77 -5.29 33.08 -32.28
C TRP A 77 -4.58 33.84 -31.14
N ASN A 78 -3.92 33.08 -30.25
CA ASN A 78 -2.81 33.60 -29.47
C ASN A 78 -1.59 33.80 -30.42
N PRO A 79 -0.93 34.97 -30.42
CA PRO A 79 0.17 35.30 -31.35
C PRO A 79 1.37 34.34 -31.30
N LEU A 80 1.79 33.93 -30.11
CA LEU A 80 2.92 33.00 -29.97
C LEU A 80 2.53 31.59 -30.41
N HIS A 81 1.34 31.15 -30.01
CA HIS A 81 0.78 29.87 -30.46
C HIS A 81 0.69 29.82 -31.99
N HIS A 82 0.19 30.87 -32.62
CA HIS A 82 0.11 30.96 -34.08
C HIS A 82 1.50 30.86 -34.71
N TYR A 83 2.47 31.63 -34.22
CA TYR A 83 3.83 31.59 -34.77
C TYR A 83 4.44 30.18 -34.70
N LEU A 84 4.32 29.52 -33.54
CA LEU A 84 4.88 28.18 -33.33
C LEU A 84 4.17 27.10 -34.15
N ALA A 85 2.83 27.15 -34.21
CA ALA A 85 2.04 26.14 -34.90
C ALA A 85 2.03 26.32 -36.43
N VAL A 86 2.05 27.57 -36.91
CA VAL A 86 1.79 27.90 -38.32
C VAL A 86 2.75 28.95 -38.86
N GLY A 87 2.87 30.10 -38.19
CA GLY A 87 3.55 31.29 -38.72
C GLY A 87 5.03 31.09 -39.08
N ARG A 88 5.77 30.26 -38.33
CA ARG A 88 7.16 29.91 -38.64
C ARG A 88 7.28 29.17 -39.98
N ARG A 89 6.34 28.27 -40.28
CA ARG A 89 6.30 27.52 -41.56
C ARG A 89 5.84 28.40 -42.73
N GLU A 90 5.03 29.42 -42.44
CA GLU A 90 4.66 30.44 -43.42
C GLU A 90 5.77 31.46 -43.69
N GLY A 91 6.92 31.37 -43.00
CA GLY A 91 8.04 32.31 -43.15
C GLY A 91 7.78 33.68 -42.52
N ARG A 92 6.84 33.78 -41.56
CA ARG A 92 6.55 35.05 -40.89
C ARG A 92 7.70 35.44 -39.97
N GLU A 93 8.16 36.67 -40.09
CA GLU A 93 9.22 37.19 -39.23
C GLU A 93 8.70 37.55 -37.83
N VAL A 94 9.56 37.37 -36.83
CA VAL A 94 9.33 37.81 -35.45
C VAL A 94 10.34 38.89 -35.09
N VAL A 95 9.89 39.86 -34.30
CA VAL A 95 10.73 40.94 -33.81
C VAL A 95 11.10 40.65 -32.36
N ARG A 96 12.37 40.89 -32.02
CA ARG A 96 12.89 40.76 -30.67
C ARG A 96 12.16 41.71 -29.70
N SER A 97 11.93 41.26 -28.46
CA SER A 97 11.36 42.14 -27.44
C SER A 97 12.29 43.32 -27.16
N VAL A 98 11.74 44.52 -27.07
CA VAL A 98 12.49 45.72 -26.65
C VAL A 98 13.01 45.63 -25.21
N LEU A 99 12.43 44.72 -24.41
CA LEU A 99 12.81 44.45 -23.01
C LEU A 99 13.97 43.43 -22.91
N ALA A 100 14.36 42.82 -24.03
CA ALA A 100 15.35 41.75 -24.06
C ALA A 100 16.77 42.21 -23.71
N ASP A 101 17.20 43.38 -24.19
CA ASP A 101 18.58 43.84 -24.00
C ASP A 101 18.88 44.15 -22.53
N ASP A 102 18.00 44.86 -21.83
CA ASP A 102 18.14 45.13 -20.39
C ASP A 102 18.11 43.82 -19.57
N TYR A 103 17.22 42.88 -19.91
CA TYR A 103 17.17 41.57 -19.25
C TYR A 103 18.46 40.76 -19.43
N LEU A 104 18.95 40.62 -20.66
CA LEU A 104 20.15 39.82 -20.95
C LEU A 104 21.41 40.48 -20.37
N LEU A 105 21.52 41.81 -20.39
CA LEU A 105 22.63 42.54 -19.74
C LEU A 105 22.66 42.33 -18.22
N ARG A 106 21.51 42.28 -17.55
CA ARG A 106 21.43 42.02 -16.11
C ARG A 106 21.85 40.59 -15.75
N ARG A 107 21.50 39.60 -16.57
CA ARG A 107 21.93 38.19 -16.39
C ARG A 107 23.41 37.99 -16.68
N ALA A 108 23.93 38.59 -17.74
CA ALA A 108 25.35 38.53 -18.06
C ALA A 108 26.24 39.09 -16.93
N ARG A 109 25.82 40.17 -16.27
CA ARG A 109 26.51 40.72 -15.08
C ARG A 109 26.52 39.80 -13.86
N ARG A 110 25.64 38.79 -13.82
CA ARG A 110 25.57 37.75 -12.79
C ARG A 110 26.33 36.47 -13.18
N GLY A 111 27.02 36.47 -14.32
CA GLY A 111 27.73 35.30 -14.83
C GLY A 111 26.82 34.19 -15.36
N GLU A 112 25.55 34.50 -15.63
CA GLU A 112 24.58 33.54 -16.18
C GLU A 112 24.58 33.59 -17.71
N THR A 113 24.83 32.47 -18.36
CA THR A 113 24.63 32.31 -19.81
C THR A 113 23.15 31.98 -20.12
N PRO A 114 22.53 32.64 -21.10
CA PRO A 114 21.17 32.27 -21.53
C PRO A 114 21.15 30.84 -22.10
N ALA A 115 20.05 30.12 -21.87
CA ALA A 115 19.86 28.75 -22.38
C ALA A 115 19.61 28.67 -23.91
N TRP A 116 19.68 29.81 -24.63
CA TRP A 116 19.42 29.94 -26.07
C TRP A 116 20.26 31.09 -26.68
N SER A 117 20.61 31.03 -27.97
CA SER A 117 21.23 32.15 -28.71
C SER A 117 20.36 32.63 -29.89
N PHE A 118 20.47 33.92 -30.22
CA PHE A 118 19.66 34.58 -31.25
C PHE A 118 20.00 34.10 -32.67
N GLU A 119 21.23 33.65 -32.90
CA GLU A 119 21.72 33.14 -34.18
C GLU A 119 21.13 31.78 -34.55
N THR A 120 20.66 30.99 -33.58
CA THR A 120 20.03 29.68 -33.83
C THR A 120 18.59 29.78 -34.34
N LEU A 121 17.97 30.96 -34.25
CA LEU A 121 16.54 31.17 -34.55
C LEU A 121 16.28 31.89 -35.88
N ILE A 122 17.29 32.52 -36.50
CA ILE A 122 17.13 33.36 -37.69
C ILE A 122 18.30 33.19 -38.67
N GLY A 123 18.31 32.10 -39.46
CA GLY A 123 19.20 32.02 -40.63
C GLY A 123 19.65 30.61 -41.05
N GLU A 124 19.07 30.12 -42.15
CA GLU A 124 19.65 29.27 -43.20
C GLU A 124 20.59 28.10 -42.81
N GLY A 125 20.03 26.89 -42.67
CA GLY A 125 20.84 25.67 -42.42
C GLY A 125 20.10 24.33 -42.35
N GLN A 126 19.07 24.10 -43.17
CA GLN A 126 18.04 23.04 -43.01
C GLN A 126 18.49 21.55 -43.09
N ALA A 127 19.78 21.22 -42.98
CA ALA A 127 20.22 19.82 -42.93
C ALA A 127 21.25 19.52 -41.83
N ALA A 128 22.07 20.49 -41.43
CA ALA A 128 23.04 20.29 -40.34
C ALA A 128 22.38 20.47 -38.96
N ASP A 129 21.38 21.34 -38.86
CA ASP A 129 20.73 21.68 -37.58
C ASP A 129 19.75 20.60 -37.10
N ALA A 130 19.04 19.91 -37.99
CA ALA A 130 18.24 18.75 -37.60
C ALA A 130 19.12 17.63 -37.03
N VAL A 131 20.32 17.45 -37.59
CA VAL A 131 21.31 16.48 -37.10
C VAL A 131 21.92 16.93 -35.77
N ALA A 132 22.16 18.22 -35.57
CA ALA A 132 22.68 18.78 -34.32
C ALA A 132 21.64 18.81 -33.19
N GLU A 133 20.36 19.09 -33.50
CA GLU A 133 19.23 19.07 -32.58
C GLU A 133 18.87 17.64 -32.18
N GLU A 134 18.78 16.70 -33.14
CA GLU A 134 18.67 15.27 -32.83
C GLU A 134 19.87 14.76 -32.03
N ALA A 135 21.09 15.24 -32.30
CA ALA A 135 22.26 14.87 -31.51
C ALA A 135 22.21 15.42 -30.08
N GLN A 136 21.70 16.62 -29.87
CA GLN A 136 21.53 17.20 -28.52
C GLN A 136 20.41 16.53 -27.74
N VAL A 137 19.27 16.23 -28.37
CA VAL A 137 18.17 15.47 -27.76
C VAL A 137 18.66 14.08 -27.39
N ARG A 138 19.29 13.35 -28.32
CA ARG A 138 19.90 12.04 -28.04
C ARG A 138 20.95 12.11 -26.94
N HIS A 139 21.76 13.17 -26.87
CA HIS A 139 22.75 13.34 -25.80
C HIS A 139 22.10 13.54 -24.43
N ARG A 140 21.00 14.31 -24.34
CA ARG A 140 20.25 14.50 -23.09
C ARG A 140 19.55 13.22 -22.64
N GLU A 141 18.87 12.53 -23.56
CA GLU A 141 18.21 11.25 -23.30
C GLU A 141 19.21 10.19 -22.86
N ARG A 142 20.36 10.08 -23.55
CA ARG A 142 21.46 9.19 -23.19
C ARG A 142 22.00 9.52 -21.80
N THR A 143 22.17 10.80 -21.48
CA THR A 143 22.63 11.22 -20.14
C THR A 143 21.65 10.83 -19.05
N LEU A 144 20.34 11.05 -19.26
CA LEU A 144 19.29 10.66 -18.32
C LEU A 144 19.23 9.13 -18.13
N ALA A 145 19.32 8.37 -19.22
CA ALA A 145 19.20 6.92 -19.20
C ALA A 145 20.46 6.19 -18.68
N THR A 146 21.66 6.75 -18.83
CA THR A 146 22.95 6.07 -18.52
C THR A 146 23.00 5.53 -17.08
N GLY A 147 22.43 6.24 -16.11
CA GLY A 147 22.47 5.81 -14.70
C GLY A 147 21.48 4.70 -14.34
N GLU A 148 20.51 4.43 -15.21
CA GLU A 148 19.35 3.58 -14.90
C GLU A 148 19.17 2.45 -15.94
N PHE A 149 19.88 2.51 -17.07
CA PHE A 149 19.86 1.48 -18.11
C PHE A 149 20.78 0.31 -17.74
N ASP A 150 20.25 -0.92 -17.79
CA ASP A 150 21.03 -2.14 -17.51
C ASP A 150 21.43 -2.80 -18.83
N ALA A 151 22.65 -2.49 -19.29
CA ALA A 151 23.20 -3.04 -20.51
C ALA A 151 23.34 -4.57 -20.50
N ALA A 152 23.61 -5.18 -19.34
CA ALA A 152 23.77 -6.62 -19.23
C ALA A 152 22.41 -7.33 -19.37
N PHE A 153 21.39 -6.81 -18.68
CA PHE A 153 20.00 -7.25 -18.84
C PHE A 153 19.54 -7.07 -20.30
N TYR A 154 19.74 -5.88 -20.87
CA TYR A 154 19.26 -5.56 -22.20
C TYR A 154 19.86 -6.51 -23.25
N LEU A 155 21.16 -6.79 -23.20
CA LEU A 155 21.81 -7.71 -24.14
C LEU A 155 21.43 -9.18 -23.90
N ALA A 156 21.20 -9.58 -22.65
CA ALA A 156 20.74 -10.93 -22.33
C ALA A 156 19.32 -11.20 -22.85
N SER A 157 18.44 -10.21 -22.75
CA SER A 157 17.05 -10.28 -23.24
C SER A 157 16.95 -10.10 -24.77
N ASN A 158 17.93 -9.43 -25.39
CA ASN A 158 17.92 -9.05 -26.80
C ASN A 158 19.15 -9.61 -27.54
N VAL A 159 19.17 -10.93 -27.70
CA VAL A 159 20.30 -11.68 -28.31
C VAL A 159 20.60 -11.24 -29.76
N ASP A 160 19.57 -10.77 -30.48
CA ASP A 160 19.72 -10.16 -31.81
C ASP A 160 20.55 -8.89 -31.74
N VAL A 161 20.30 -8.00 -30.77
CA VAL A 161 21.10 -6.78 -30.54
C VAL A 161 22.52 -7.15 -30.13
N ALA A 162 22.70 -8.14 -29.26
CA ALA A 162 24.01 -8.61 -28.84
C ALA A 162 24.91 -9.09 -30.00
N LYS A 163 24.31 -9.63 -31.06
CA LYS A 163 25.03 -10.07 -32.27
C LYS A 163 25.45 -8.91 -33.19
N THR A 164 24.82 -7.74 -33.07
CA THR A 164 25.15 -6.56 -33.91
C THR A 164 26.39 -5.81 -33.43
N GLY A 165 26.73 -5.90 -32.14
CA GLY A 165 27.83 -5.16 -31.53
C GLY A 165 27.57 -3.65 -31.35
N VAL A 166 26.35 -3.18 -31.60
CA VAL A 166 25.93 -1.79 -31.34
C VAL A 166 25.84 -1.55 -29.83
N ASP A 167 26.10 -0.31 -29.39
CA ASP A 167 25.90 0.10 -28.00
C ASP A 167 24.42 -0.13 -27.59
N PRO A 168 24.16 -0.90 -26.53
CA PRO A 168 22.79 -1.31 -26.20
C PRO A 168 21.89 -0.14 -25.79
N LEU A 169 22.46 0.92 -25.20
CA LEU A 169 21.70 2.12 -24.84
C LEU A 169 21.36 2.95 -26.09
N ASP A 170 22.28 3.07 -27.06
CA ASP A 170 21.99 3.74 -28.33
C ASP A 170 20.92 2.98 -29.12
N HIS A 171 20.99 1.65 -29.16
CA HIS A 171 19.93 0.83 -29.74
C HIS A 171 18.59 1.08 -29.04
N PHE A 172 18.57 1.06 -27.71
CA PHE A 172 17.34 1.25 -26.95
C PHE A 172 16.69 2.61 -27.24
N LEU A 173 17.47 3.70 -27.20
CA LEU A 173 16.97 5.06 -27.44
C LEU A 173 16.50 5.27 -28.89
N ALA A 174 17.19 4.66 -29.86
CA ALA A 174 16.85 4.80 -31.28
C ALA A 174 15.57 4.05 -31.66
N SER A 175 15.45 2.78 -31.27
CA SER A 175 14.32 1.94 -31.69
C SER A 175 13.84 0.94 -30.64
N GLY A 176 14.67 0.55 -29.67
CA GLY A 176 14.33 -0.50 -28.71
C GLY A 176 13.06 -0.22 -27.91
N TRP A 177 12.84 1.01 -27.47
CA TRP A 177 11.59 1.37 -26.77
C TRP A 177 10.34 1.34 -27.68
N ARG A 178 10.48 1.59 -28.99
CA ARG A 178 9.36 1.46 -29.93
C ARG A 178 9.05 0.01 -30.25
N GLU A 179 10.06 -0.85 -30.14
CA GLU A 179 9.94 -2.30 -30.24
C GLU A 179 9.39 -2.94 -28.94
N GLY A 180 9.13 -2.14 -27.90
CA GLY A 180 8.63 -2.63 -26.62
C GLY A 180 9.68 -3.34 -25.76
N ARG A 181 10.99 -3.12 -26.03
CA ARG A 181 12.08 -3.78 -25.29
C ARG A 181 12.39 -3.04 -24.00
N ASP A 182 12.54 -3.78 -22.91
CA ASP A 182 12.71 -3.19 -21.59
C ASP A 182 14.16 -2.76 -21.32
N PRO A 183 14.42 -1.52 -20.85
CA PRO A 183 15.77 -0.98 -20.63
C PRO A 183 16.48 -1.55 -19.40
N ASN A 184 15.73 -2.07 -18.43
CA ASN A 184 16.23 -2.68 -17.21
C ASN A 184 15.14 -3.61 -16.61
N PRO A 185 15.46 -4.41 -15.58
CA PRO A 185 14.47 -5.26 -14.92
C PRO A 185 13.36 -4.50 -14.17
N ASP A 186 13.55 -3.20 -13.92
CA ASP A 186 12.73 -2.33 -13.07
C ASP A 186 11.73 -1.44 -13.86
N PHE A 187 11.71 -1.54 -15.19
CA PHE A 187 10.89 -0.72 -16.07
C PHE A 187 10.43 -1.48 -17.32
N SER A 188 9.12 -1.57 -17.51
CA SER A 188 8.50 -2.18 -18.67
C SER A 188 7.92 -1.09 -19.57
N VAL A 189 8.44 -1.03 -20.79
CA VAL A 189 8.00 -0.09 -21.81
C VAL A 189 6.53 -0.29 -22.12
N LYS A 190 6.13 -1.55 -22.30
CA LYS A 190 4.76 -1.93 -22.64
C LYS A 190 3.79 -1.54 -21.53
N ASP A 191 4.06 -1.96 -20.29
CA ASP A 191 3.16 -1.68 -19.16
C ASP A 191 3.02 -0.18 -18.89
N TYR A 192 4.11 0.58 -19.08
CA TYR A 192 4.09 2.03 -18.90
C TYR A 192 3.20 2.70 -19.94
N LEU A 193 3.30 2.32 -21.22
CA LEU A 193 2.46 2.88 -22.28
C LEU A 193 1.00 2.46 -22.17
N GLU A 194 0.72 1.23 -21.71
CA GLU A 194 -0.65 0.78 -21.43
C GLU A 194 -1.28 1.50 -20.23
N SER A 195 -0.48 1.78 -19.20
CA SER A 195 -0.94 2.47 -17.99
C SER A 195 -1.12 3.97 -18.19
N TYR A 196 -0.40 4.56 -19.13
CA TYR A 196 -0.37 6.01 -19.38
C TYR A 196 -0.65 6.32 -20.86
N PRO A 197 -1.93 6.27 -21.29
CA PRO A 197 -2.31 6.49 -22.69
C PRO A 197 -1.95 7.88 -23.22
N ASP A 198 -1.78 8.87 -22.34
CA ASP A 198 -1.30 10.21 -22.67
C ASP A 198 0.14 10.19 -23.20
N ILE A 199 1.00 9.33 -22.66
CA ILE A 199 2.39 9.15 -23.11
C ILE A 199 2.43 8.37 -24.42
N ALA A 200 1.60 7.33 -24.54
CA ALA A 200 1.46 6.56 -25.77
C ALA A 200 0.95 7.43 -26.93
N ALA A 201 -0.05 8.28 -26.68
CA ALA A 201 -0.59 9.20 -27.69
C ALA A 201 0.42 10.29 -28.10
N ALA A 202 1.34 10.66 -27.21
CA ALA A 202 2.38 11.65 -27.47
C ALA A 202 3.63 11.09 -28.17
N ASP A 203 3.74 9.78 -28.37
CA ASP A 203 4.93 9.07 -28.91
C ASP A 203 6.24 9.48 -28.22
N ILE A 204 6.18 9.67 -26.89
CA ILE A 204 7.34 10.02 -26.07
C ILE A 204 8.01 8.74 -25.59
N ASN A 205 9.35 8.70 -25.61
CA ASN A 205 10.10 7.59 -25.02
C ASN A 205 9.68 7.41 -23.54
N PRO A 206 9.03 6.28 -23.18
CA PRO A 206 8.40 6.12 -21.88
C PRO A 206 9.44 6.04 -20.76
N PHE A 207 10.63 5.50 -21.03
CA PHE A 207 11.70 5.43 -20.05
C PHE A 207 12.27 6.81 -19.74
N ILE A 208 12.49 7.63 -20.76
CA ILE A 208 12.95 9.01 -20.57
C ILE A 208 11.90 9.85 -19.85
N HIS A 209 10.62 9.70 -20.22
CA HIS A 209 9.53 10.36 -19.52
C HIS A 209 9.52 9.97 -18.04
N TYR A 210 9.60 8.67 -17.73
CA TYR A 210 9.62 8.17 -16.37
C TYR A 210 10.76 8.77 -15.53
N LEU A 211 11.98 8.81 -16.08
CA LEU A 211 13.15 9.34 -15.40
C LEU A 211 13.10 10.86 -15.19
N SER A 212 12.55 11.60 -16.16
CA SER A 212 12.56 13.07 -16.14
C SER A 212 11.39 13.69 -15.38
N ALA A 213 10.19 13.11 -15.47
CA ALA A 213 8.96 13.67 -14.91
C ALA A 213 8.08 12.63 -14.24
N GLY A 214 7.90 11.46 -14.86
CA GLY A 214 6.96 10.43 -14.42
C GLY A 214 7.16 9.98 -12.96
N ARG A 215 8.40 9.80 -12.50
CA ARG A 215 8.69 9.49 -11.08
C ARG A 215 8.18 10.57 -10.12
N ALA A 216 8.37 11.85 -10.47
CA ALA A 216 7.93 12.98 -9.65
C ALA A 216 6.41 13.17 -9.68
N GLU A 217 5.77 12.80 -10.79
CA GLU A 217 4.32 12.76 -10.96
C GLU A 217 3.66 11.58 -10.22
N GLY A 218 4.44 10.66 -9.65
CA GLY A 218 3.94 9.46 -8.99
C GLY A 218 3.56 8.31 -9.93
N ARG A 219 3.92 8.41 -11.22
CA ARG A 219 3.78 7.32 -12.19
C ARG A 219 4.75 6.19 -11.86
N THR A 220 4.33 4.94 -12.07
CA THR A 220 5.14 3.76 -11.77
C THR A 220 5.73 3.16 -13.05
N GLY A 221 7.02 2.81 -13.01
CA GLY A 221 7.71 2.22 -14.16
C GLY A 221 7.19 0.84 -14.57
N ARG A 222 6.62 0.10 -13.60
CA ARG A 222 6.25 -1.34 -13.58
C ARG A 222 7.31 -2.27 -14.21
N THR A 223 7.39 -3.51 -13.73
CA THR A 223 8.20 -4.55 -14.36
C THR A 223 7.25 -5.57 -14.97
N GLU A 224 7.67 -6.34 -15.99
CA GLU A 224 6.91 -7.51 -16.46
C GLU A 224 6.54 -8.47 -15.29
N LEU A 225 7.35 -8.46 -14.23
CA LEU A 225 7.17 -9.28 -13.02
C LEU A 225 6.24 -8.64 -11.97
N GLY A 226 5.76 -7.41 -12.22
CA GLY A 226 4.80 -6.66 -11.40
C GLY A 226 5.31 -6.28 -9.99
N PHE A 227 4.38 -5.85 -9.13
CA PHE A 227 4.67 -5.44 -7.75
C PHE A 227 5.29 -6.56 -6.90
N ARG A 228 5.11 -7.84 -7.29
CA ARG A 228 5.67 -9.01 -6.60
C ARG A 228 7.19 -8.99 -6.64
N TYR A 229 7.79 -8.61 -7.76
CA TYR A 229 9.24 -8.47 -7.85
C TYR A 229 9.79 -7.42 -6.88
N GLU A 230 9.12 -6.25 -6.79
CA GLU A 230 9.49 -5.19 -5.86
C GLU A 230 9.45 -5.63 -4.39
N ILE A 231 8.50 -6.49 -4.03
CA ILE A 231 8.44 -7.10 -2.69
C ILE A 231 9.67 -7.97 -2.47
N ILE A 232 9.94 -8.91 -3.41
CA ILE A 232 11.08 -9.85 -3.31
C ILE A 232 12.41 -9.10 -3.20
N LYS A 233 12.63 -8.09 -4.04
CA LYS A 233 13.85 -7.27 -4.07
C LYS A 233 14.14 -6.58 -2.73
N ARG A 234 13.09 -6.24 -1.97
CA ARG A 234 13.19 -5.55 -0.67
C ARG A 234 13.13 -6.51 0.52
N LEU A 235 13.04 -7.83 0.29
CA LEU A 235 12.98 -8.79 1.37
C LEU A 235 14.25 -8.76 2.22
N VAL A 236 14.04 -8.65 3.53
CA VAL A 236 15.11 -8.77 4.51
C VAL A 236 15.12 -10.21 5.05
N PRO A 237 16.25 -10.92 5.01
CA PRO A 237 16.39 -12.25 5.60
C PRO A 237 15.95 -12.26 7.07
N LEU A 238 15.32 -13.36 7.49
CA LEU A 238 14.71 -13.44 8.82
C LEU A 238 15.79 -13.45 9.92
N GLU A 239 16.99 -13.95 9.63
CA GLU A 239 18.20 -13.87 10.45
C GLU A 239 18.52 -12.43 10.83
N ALA A 240 18.48 -11.51 9.85
CA ALA A 240 18.76 -10.10 10.07
C ALA A 240 17.65 -9.44 10.91
N LYS A 241 16.39 -9.80 10.67
CA LYS A 241 15.24 -9.35 11.48
C LYS A 241 15.39 -9.80 12.93
N VAL A 242 15.68 -11.08 13.18
CA VAL A 242 15.90 -11.64 14.52
C VAL A 242 17.08 -10.96 15.22
N ALA A 243 18.22 -10.84 14.54
CA ALA A 243 19.41 -10.20 15.12
C ALA A 243 19.14 -8.72 15.50
N SER A 244 18.32 -8.02 14.74
CA SER A 244 17.88 -6.65 15.06
C SER A 244 17.08 -6.61 16.35
N VAL A 245 16.10 -7.50 16.51
CA VAL A 245 15.26 -7.60 17.70
C VAL A 245 16.10 -7.96 18.93
N VAL A 246 17.00 -8.93 18.83
CA VAL A 246 17.92 -9.32 19.92
C VAL A 246 18.77 -8.14 20.39
N ARG A 247 19.34 -7.36 19.47
CA ARG A 247 20.11 -6.15 19.82
C ARG A 247 19.25 -5.08 20.49
N ALA A 248 18.01 -4.91 20.03
CA ALA A 248 17.08 -3.95 20.61
C ALA A 248 16.67 -4.36 22.04
N GLU A 249 16.42 -5.65 22.27
CA GLU A 249 16.08 -6.17 23.60
C GLU A 249 17.23 -6.09 24.59
N ALA A 250 18.47 -6.30 24.14
CA ALA A 250 19.65 -6.23 25.01
C ALA A 250 19.82 -4.86 25.71
N ARG A 251 19.19 -3.81 25.18
CA ARG A 251 19.21 -2.44 25.74
C ARG A 251 18.07 -2.16 26.73
N LEU A 252 17.16 -3.11 26.93
CA LEU A 252 16.01 -2.92 27.81
C LEU A 252 16.42 -3.07 29.27
N THR A 253 15.91 -2.15 30.10
CA THR A 253 15.99 -2.26 31.56
C THR A 253 14.92 -3.22 32.04
N LEU A 254 15.34 -4.17 32.88
CA LEU A 254 14.45 -5.18 33.46
C LEU A 254 13.99 -4.78 34.85
N GLY A 255 12.74 -5.08 35.15
CA GLY A 255 12.22 -5.03 36.52
C GLY A 255 12.78 -6.19 37.35
N THR A 256 12.87 -5.98 38.66
CA THR A 256 13.28 -7.02 39.60
C THR A 256 12.12 -7.96 39.92
N ALA A 257 12.43 -9.19 40.35
CA ALA A 257 11.40 -10.13 40.81
C ALA A 257 10.58 -9.56 41.99
N ALA A 258 11.21 -8.75 42.86
CA ALA A 258 10.53 -8.06 43.95
C ALA A 258 9.55 -6.98 43.45
N ALA A 259 9.92 -6.22 42.41
CA ALA A 259 9.04 -5.24 41.79
C ALA A 259 7.83 -5.92 41.14
N LEU A 260 8.04 -7.06 40.45
CA LEU A 260 6.94 -7.85 39.89
C LEU A 260 6.01 -8.36 41.00
N ALA A 261 6.55 -8.97 42.05
CA ALA A 261 5.77 -9.48 43.17
C ALA A 261 4.91 -8.39 43.82
N LYS A 262 5.49 -7.20 44.05
CA LYS A 262 4.76 -6.03 44.55
C LYS A 262 3.67 -5.58 43.57
N GLY A 263 3.95 -5.58 42.27
CA GLY A 263 2.98 -5.24 41.23
C GLY A 263 1.76 -6.18 41.22
N LEU A 264 1.99 -7.47 41.47
CA LEU A 264 0.93 -8.49 41.53
C LEU A 264 -0.01 -8.31 42.73
N GLU A 265 0.40 -7.60 43.79
CA GLU A 265 -0.48 -7.26 44.93
C GLU A 265 -1.65 -6.35 44.51
N ALA A 266 -1.57 -5.69 43.35
CA ALA A 266 -2.67 -4.93 42.77
C ALA A 266 -3.77 -5.80 42.11
N ALA A 267 -3.61 -7.14 42.14
CA ALA A 267 -4.63 -8.08 41.69
C ALA A 267 -5.87 -7.97 42.58
N LYS A 268 -7.05 -7.79 41.97
CA LYS A 268 -8.31 -7.57 42.68
C LYS A 268 -8.75 -8.79 43.48
N THR A 269 -8.44 -9.99 42.98
CA THR A 269 -8.80 -11.26 43.60
C THR A 269 -7.59 -11.99 44.18
N GLY A 270 -6.43 -11.33 44.24
CA GLY A 270 -5.17 -11.97 44.59
C GLY A 270 -4.81 -13.12 43.64
N LEU A 271 -5.27 -13.05 42.37
CA LEU A 271 -5.16 -14.13 41.38
C LEU A 271 -5.98 -15.40 41.70
N ALA A 272 -7.00 -15.33 42.57
CA ALA A 272 -7.94 -16.43 42.78
C ALA A 272 -8.76 -16.71 41.51
N GLU A 273 -9.35 -15.65 40.95
CA GLU A 273 -10.12 -15.63 39.71
C GLU A 273 -9.25 -15.02 38.62
N LEU A 274 -8.66 -15.85 37.75
CA LEU A 274 -7.58 -15.43 36.85
C LEU A 274 -7.86 -15.81 35.41
N HIS A 275 -7.60 -14.90 34.49
CA HIS A 275 -7.49 -15.18 33.07
C HIS A 275 -6.12 -14.72 32.55
N VAL A 276 -5.34 -15.65 31.99
CA VAL A 276 -4.02 -15.36 31.41
C VAL A 276 -4.13 -15.31 29.89
N THR A 277 -3.57 -14.28 29.26
CA THR A 277 -3.49 -14.17 27.80
C THR A 277 -2.04 -14.02 27.34
N VAL A 278 -1.71 -14.63 26.21
CA VAL A 278 -0.37 -14.57 25.60
C VAL A 278 -0.50 -14.04 24.18
N SER A 279 0.26 -13.01 23.80
CA SER A 279 0.25 -12.47 22.43
C SER A 279 1.62 -11.98 21.95
N HIS A 280 1.71 -11.52 20.71
CA HIS A 280 2.97 -11.11 20.09
C HIS A 280 3.40 -9.67 20.41
N ASP A 281 2.59 -8.88 21.11
CA ASP A 281 2.91 -7.49 21.46
C ASP A 281 2.04 -6.91 22.60
N ASP A 282 2.26 -5.63 22.92
CA ASP A 282 1.45 -4.90 23.89
C ASP A 282 0.17 -4.37 23.24
N TYR A 283 -0.96 -5.03 23.52
CA TYR A 283 -2.26 -4.61 22.98
C TYR A 283 -2.71 -3.23 23.48
N THR A 284 -2.10 -2.66 24.52
CA THR A 284 -2.50 -1.35 25.08
C THR A 284 -1.81 -0.18 24.37
N THR A 285 -0.68 -0.43 23.71
CA THR A 285 0.07 0.60 22.97
C THR A 285 -0.02 0.46 21.46
N ASN A 286 -0.41 -0.73 20.97
CA ASN A 286 -0.52 -1.02 19.55
C ASN A 286 -1.99 -1.18 19.13
N THR A 287 -2.25 -1.00 17.83
CA THR A 287 -3.60 -1.17 17.26
C THR A 287 -3.52 -2.09 16.05
N GLY A 288 -4.38 -3.12 16.05
CA GLY A 288 -4.48 -4.13 15.00
C GLY A 288 -5.60 -5.12 15.34
N GLY A 289 -5.85 -6.09 14.45
CA GLY A 289 -6.97 -7.03 14.60
C GLY A 289 -6.90 -7.83 15.91
N VAL A 290 -5.74 -8.44 16.20
CA VAL A 290 -5.52 -9.23 17.42
C VAL A 290 -5.55 -8.34 18.67
N GLN A 291 -4.98 -7.14 18.59
CA GLN A 291 -4.98 -6.20 19.72
C GLN A 291 -6.40 -5.77 20.07
N LEU A 292 -7.27 -5.51 19.09
CA LEU A 292 -8.69 -5.24 19.32
C LEU A 292 -9.42 -6.43 19.96
N CYS A 293 -9.11 -7.67 19.55
CA CYS A 293 -9.63 -8.87 20.19
C CYS A 293 -9.22 -8.95 21.68
N LEU A 294 -7.94 -8.74 21.99
CA LEU A 294 -7.41 -8.76 23.36
C LEU A 294 -7.96 -7.64 24.24
N GLN A 295 -8.15 -6.43 23.68
CA GLN A 295 -8.79 -5.32 24.39
C GLN A 295 -10.23 -5.67 24.82
N ARG A 296 -11.01 -6.26 23.91
CA ARG A 296 -12.40 -6.70 24.18
C ARG A 296 -12.45 -7.83 25.19
N GLU A 297 -11.59 -8.82 25.03
CA GLU A 297 -11.47 -9.95 25.96
C GLU A 297 -11.09 -9.48 27.36
N GLY A 298 -10.06 -8.64 27.49
CA GLY A 298 -9.68 -8.02 28.75
C GLY A 298 -10.80 -7.16 29.37
N ALA A 299 -11.54 -6.41 28.56
CA ALA A 299 -12.69 -5.64 29.01
C ALA A 299 -13.82 -6.53 29.56
N ARG A 300 -14.08 -7.68 28.92
CA ARG A 300 -15.08 -8.64 29.37
C ARG A 300 -14.65 -9.38 30.63
N ILE A 301 -13.39 -9.82 30.71
CA ILE A 301 -12.81 -10.43 31.92
C ILE A 301 -12.94 -9.49 33.13
N ARG A 302 -12.67 -8.18 32.94
CA ARG A 302 -12.88 -7.18 33.99
C ARG A 302 -14.34 -7.09 34.44
N LYS A 303 -15.31 -7.21 33.52
CA LYS A 303 -16.75 -7.22 33.85
C LYS A 303 -17.17 -8.46 34.64
N LEU A 304 -16.49 -9.59 34.43
CA LEU A 304 -16.66 -10.81 35.22
C LEU A 304 -15.99 -10.75 36.60
N GLY A 305 -15.33 -9.64 36.94
CA GLY A 305 -14.66 -9.47 38.23
C GLY A 305 -13.38 -10.30 38.39
N ARG A 306 -12.82 -10.84 37.30
CA ARG A 306 -11.59 -11.64 37.32
C ARG A 306 -10.36 -10.77 37.05
N ASP A 307 -9.22 -11.21 37.57
CA ASP A 307 -7.92 -10.63 37.23
C ASP A 307 -7.49 -11.06 35.81
N HIS A 308 -6.97 -10.13 35.03
CA HIS A 308 -6.44 -10.36 33.69
C HIS A 308 -4.93 -10.17 33.69
N LEU A 309 -4.17 -11.24 33.46
CA LEU A 309 -2.73 -11.19 33.26
C LEU A 309 -2.42 -11.32 31.76
N HIS A 310 -1.68 -10.37 31.19
CA HIS A 310 -1.26 -10.43 29.79
C HIS A 310 0.27 -10.52 29.69
N LEU A 311 0.73 -11.41 28.81
CA LEU A 311 2.14 -11.67 28.54
C LEU A 311 2.42 -11.43 27.05
N PHE A 312 3.49 -10.68 26.78
CA PHE A 312 3.91 -10.34 25.43
C PHE A 312 5.43 -10.19 25.35
N PRO A 313 6.07 -10.40 24.19
CA PRO A 313 7.51 -10.17 24.06
C PRO A 313 7.80 -8.67 24.12
N ALA A 314 8.88 -8.28 24.81
CA ALA A 314 9.23 -6.88 25.02
C ALA A 314 9.54 -6.12 23.71
N LYS A 315 9.90 -6.87 22.66
CA LYS A 315 9.95 -6.41 21.27
C LYS A 315 9.20 -7.40 20.38
N PRO A 316 8.62 -6.96 19.26
CA PRO A 316 7.95 -7.87 18.34
C PRO A 316 9.00 -8.74 17.63
N TRP A 317 8.94 -10.05 17.86
CA TRP A 317 9.76 -11.01 17.13
C TRP A 317 9.02 -11.52 15.90
N PRO A 318 9.72 -11.78 14.79
CA PRO A 318 9.08 -12.32 13.60
C PRO A 318 8.88 -13.85 13.65
N VAL A 319 9.20 -14.49 14.78
CA VAL A 319 9.35 -15.93 14.96
C VAL A 319 9.18 -16.33 16.43
N VAL A 320 8.86 -17.60 16.69
CA VAL A 320 9.02 -18.18 18.03
C VAL A 320 10.49 -18.23 18.46
N ARG A 321 10.72 -18.16 19.77
CA ARG A 321 12.04 -18.30 20.37
C ARG A 321 12.35 -19.76 20.72
N LEU A 322 13.59 -20.16 20.51
CA LEU A 322 14.14 -21.42 20.98
C LEU A 322 14.57 -21.34 22.44
N ARG A 323 14.62 -22.51 23.09
CA ARG A 323 15.17 -22.62 24.44
C ARG A 323 16.63 -22.17 24.45
N GLY A 324 16.94 -21.16 25.26
CA GLY A 324 18.28 -20.55 25.36
C GLY A 324 18.43 -19.22 24.60
N GLU A 325 17.48 -18.87 23.72
CA GLU A 325 17.38 -17.51 23.21
C GLU A 325 16.79 -16.62 24.31
N ALA A 326 17.62 -15.72 24.86
CA ALA A 326 17.16 -14.75 25.84
C ALA A 326 16.00 -13.95 25.25
N GLY A 327 14.88 -13.90 25.96
CA GLY A 327 13.75 -13.09 25.55
C GLY A 327 12.99 -12.56 26.74
N ARG A 328 12.72 -11.27 26.66
CA ARG A 328 12.14 -10.49 27.75
C ARG A 328 10.64 -10.42 27.53
N LEU A 329 9.88 -10.62 28.60
CA LEU A 329 8.43 -10.55 28.53
C LEU A 329 7.92 -9.32 29.27
N GLY A 330 7.07 -8.57 28.60
CA GLY A 330 6.22 -7.58 29.22
C GLY A 330 5.07 -8.23 29.95
N VAL A 331 4.71 -7.67 31.10
CA VAL A 331 3.60 -8.14 31.92
C VAL A 331 2.61 -7.00 32.13
N LEU A 332 1.35 -7.22 31.75
CA LEU A 332 0.24 -6.35 32.14
C LEU A 332 -0.65 -7.07 33.15
N LEU A 333 -1.11 -6.34 34.16
CA LEU A 333 -2.13 -6.77 35.09
C LEU A 333 -3.33 -5.83 34.99
N ASN A 334 -4.50 -6.38 34.64
CA ASN A 334 -5.74 -5.64 34.49
C ASN A 334 -5.61 -4.44 33.52
N GLY A 335 -4.80 -4.61 32.47
CA GLY A 335 -4.49 -3.57 31.47
C GLY A 335 -3.45 -2.53 31.90
N LYS A 336 -2.82 -2.69 33.07
CA LYS A 336 -1.75 -1.81 33.56
C LYS A 336 -0.38 -2.48 33.43
N PRO A 337 0.64 -1.80 32.90
CA PRO A 337 1.98 -2.39 32.78
C PRO A 337 2.64 -2.54 34.15
N LEU A 338 3.20 -3.72 34.41
CA LEU A 338 4.04 -4.00 35.57
C LEU A 338 5.54 -3.88 35.26
N GLY A 339 5.92 -4.00 33.99
CA GLY A 339 7.30 -3.88 33.53
C GLY A 339 7.73 -5.01 32.58
N MET A 340 9.03 -5.07 32.31
CA MET A 340 9.68 -6.09 31.49
C MET A 340 10.51 -7.01 32.38
N PHE A 341 10.37 -8.32 32.21
CA PHE A 341 10.97 -9.30 33.11
C PHE A 341 11.52 -10.50 32.35
N GLU A 342 12.48 -11.18 32.97
CA GLU A 342 12.88 -12.53 32.54
C GLU A 342 11.76 -13.53 32.83
N PRO A 343 11.52 -14.52 31.95
CA PRO A 343 10.50 -15.55 32.16
C PRO A 343 10.60 -16.26 33.51
N LYS A 344 11.83 -16.56 33.96
CA LYS A 344 12.08 -17.19 35.27
C LYS A 344 11.60 -16.33 36.45
N ALA A 345 11.74 -15.01 36.36
CA ALA A 345 11.26 -14.10 37.40
C ALA A 345 9.72 -14.08 37.45
N ILE A 346 9.08 -14.18 36.29
CA ILE A 346 7.61 -14.28 36.17
C ILE A 346 7.10 -15.56 36.81
N VAL A 347 7.71 -16.71 36.47
CA VAL A 347 7.38 -18.02 37.08
C VAL A 347 7.46 -17.95 38.61
N GLY A 348 8.57 -17.44 39.15
CA GLY A 348 8.77 -17.36 40.61
C GLY A 348 7.78 -16.44 41.31
N ALA A 349 7.49 -15.27 40.72
CA ALA A 349 6.54 -14.31 41.29
C ALA A 349 5.10 -14.84 41.26
N LEU A 350 4.68 -15.45 40.15
CA LEU A 350 3.34 -16.02 40.00
C LEU A 350 3.14 -17.25 40.89
N ALA A 351 4.11 -18.16 40.97
CA ALA A 351 4.02 -19.34 41.84
C ALA A 351 3.79 -18.93 43.31
N LYS A 352 4.50 -17.89 43.77
CA LYS A 352 4.32 -17.35 45.12
C LYS A 352 2.96 -16.68 45.30
N ALA A 353 2.57 -15.77 44.40
CA ALA A 353 1.33 -15.02 44.52
C ALA A 353 0.10 -15.92 44.38
N ALA A 354 0.05 -16.75 43.34
CA ALA A 354 -1.06 -17.64 43.05
C ALA A 354 -1.17 -18.82 44.03
N GLY A 355 -0.06 -19.22 44.67
CA GLY A 355 -0.02 -20.24 45.71
C GLY A 355 -0.43 -19.74 47.10
N ALA A 356 -0.40 -18.42 47.33
CA ALA A 356 -0.84 -17.80 48.59
C ALA A 356 -2.38 -17.69 48.71
N VAL A 357 -3.12 -17.98 47.64
CA VAL A 357 -4.58 -17.84 47.57
C VAL A 357 -5.21 -19.14 47.07
N LYS A 358 -6.33 -19.55 47.68
CA LYS A 358 -7.10 -20.72 47.21
C LYS A 358 -7.58 -20.45 45.78
N PRO A 359 -7.31 -21.34 44.80
CA PRO A 359 -7.71 -21.11 43.42
C PRO A 359 -9.24 -21.13 43.28
N GLY A 360 -9.76 -20.13 42.58
CA GLY A 360 -11.12 -20.08 42.08
C GLY A 360 -11.17 -20.49 40.60
N GLN A 361 -11.90 -19.76 39.76
CA GLN A 361 -11.92 -20.05 38.32
C GLN A 361 -10.71 -19.41 37.61
N ARG A 362 -9.79 -20.27 37.17
CA ARG A 362 -8.61 -19.87 36.39
C ARG A 362 -8.71 -20.40 34.96
N SER A 363 -8.26 -19.60 33.99
CA SER A 363 -8.27 -19.96 32.56
C SER A 363 -7.13 -19.27 31.80
N PHE A 364 -6.81 -19.73 30.59
CA PHE A 364 -5.90 -19.02 29.70
C PHE A 364 -6.25 -19.17 28.22
N ALA A 365 -5.77 -18.20 27.43
CA ALA A 365 -5.79 -18.21 25.99
C ALA A 365 -4.44 -17.75 25.40
N ILE A 366 -3.93 -18.51 24.43
CA ILE A 366 -2.75 -18.17 23.66
C ILE A 366 -3.22 -17.63 22.31
N HIS A 367 -2.98 -16.34 22.07
CA HIS A 367 -3.36 -15.64 20.83
C HIS A 367 -2.22 -15.60 19.81
N SER A 368 -0.97 -15.72 20.27
CA SER A 368 0.20 -15.89 19.41
C SER A 368 1.37 -16.38 20.26
N LEU A 369 2.26 -17.15 19.65
CA LEU A 369 3.53 -17.58 20.25
C LEU A 369 4.74 -16.83 19.68
N LEU A 370 4.54 -15.87 18.76
CA LEU A 370 5.65 -15.09 18.21
C LEU A 370 6.36 -14.32 19.33
N GLY A 371 7.68 -14.47 19.40
CA GLY A 371 8.52 -13.92 20.47
C GLY A 371 8.46 -14.65 21.81
N HIS A 372 7.70 -15.74 21.89
CA HIS A 372 7.67 -16.61 23.05
C HIS A 372 8.45 -17.89 22.81
N ASN A 373 8.95 -18.48 23.88
CA ASN A 373 9.39 -19.87 23.89
C ASN A 373 8.25 -20.75 24.44
N ALA A 374 8.00 -21.90 23.84
CA ALA A 374 6.91 -22.79 24.26
C ALA A 374 7.10 -23.32 25.69
N GLY A 375 8.34 -23.67 26.02
CA GLY A 375 8.74 -24.15 27.33
C GLY A 375 8.46 -23.13 28.43
N GLU A 376 8.99 -21.93 28.25
CA GLU A 376 8.82 -20.81 29.20
C GLU A 376 7.35 -20.42 29.37
N THR A 377 6.59 -20.39 28.27
CA THR A 377 5.15 -20.08 28.30
C THR A 377 4.37 -21.09 29.12
N ALA A 378 4.60 -22.38 28.89
CA ALA A 378 3.95 -23.45 29.65
C ALA A 378 4.39 -23.47 31.12
N ASP A 379 5.63 -23.10 31.45
CA ASP A 379 6.10 -22.97 32.83
C ASP A 379 5.39 -21.82 33.57
N ILE A 380 5.21 -20.68 32.89
CA ILE A 380 4.48 -19.52 33.43
C ILE A 380 3.01 -19.88 33.71
N LEU A 381 2.35 -20.56 32.76
CA LEU A 381 0.97 -21.02 32.96
C LEU A 381 0.87 -22.03 34.12
N ALA A 382 1.78 -23.01 34.17
CA ALA A 382 1.83 -24.00 35.24
C ALA A 382 2.05 -23.37 36.62
N ALA A 383 2.80 -22.27 36.73
CA ALA A 383 2.98 -21.52 37.97
C ALA A 383 1.67 -20.96 38.55
N THR A 384 0.63 -20.83 37.71
CA THR A 384 -0.72 -20.42 38.13
C THR A 384 -1.69 -21.59 38.27
N GLY A 385 -1.21 -22.84 38.12
CA GLY A 385 -2.02 -24.06 38.17
C GLY A 385 -2.72 -24.39 36.84
N LEU A 386 -2.39 -23.70 35.75
CA LEU A 386 -3.04 -23.86 34.46
C LEU A 386 -2.31 -24.86 33.56
N LYS A 387 -3.07 -25.82 33.01
CA LYS A 387 -2.58 -26.83 32.06
C LYS A 387 -3.51 -27.08 30.86
N ALA A 388 -4.77 -26.65 30.96
CA ALA A 388 -5.75 -26.75 29.90
C ALA A 388 -6.30 -25.36 29.56
N GLY A 389 -6.45 -25.06 28.28
CA GLY A 389 -6.85 -23.73 27.83
C GLY A 389 -7.05 -23.67 26.32
N PHE A 390 -6.97 -22.46 25.77
CA PHE A 390 -7.33 -22.19 24.39
C PHE A 390 -6.13 -21.73 23.57
N PHE A 391 -6.05 -22.16 22.31
CA PHE A 391 -5.07 -21.68 21.33
C PHE A 391 -5.81 -21.10 20.13
N TRP A 392 -5.68 -19.79 19.91
CA TRP A 392 -6.40 -19.09 18.85
C TRP A 392 -5.62 -19.05 17.55
N LEU A 393 -6.30 -19.34 16.44
CA LEU A 393 -5.78 -19.22 15.08
C LEU A 393 -6.03 -17.82 14.51
N HIS A 394 -5.39 -16.80 15.09
CA HIS A 394 -5.40 -15.43 14.53
C HIS A 394 -4.51 -15.31 13.28
N ASP A 395 -3.49 -16.16 13.19
CA ASP A 395 -2.55 -16.27 12.07
C ASP A 395 -2.13 -17.75 11.90
N PHE A 396 -1.20 -18.01 10.97
CA PHE A 396 -0.66 -19.35 10.73
C PHE A 396 0.77 -19.53 11.25
N ALA A 397 1.19 -18.77 12.28
CA ALA A 397 2.51 -18.92 12.90
C ALA A 397 2.75 -20.36 13.37
N SER A 398 1.71 -21.04 13.86
CA SER A 398 1.82 -22.45 14.25
C SER A 398 2.13 -23.40 13.10
N LEU A 399 2.00 -22.98 11.83
CA LEU A 399 2.33 -23.81 10.67
C LEU A 399 3.67 -23.40 10.01
N CYS A 400 4.04 -22.12 10.11
CA CYS A 400 5.20 -21.56 9.43
C CYS A 400 5.70 -20.26 10.07
N ALA A 401 7.00 -19.99 9.95
CA ALA A 401 7.57 -18.68 10.29
C ALA A 401 7.00 -17.53 9.43
N GLY A 402 6.65 -17.80 8.18
CA GLY A 402 5.82 -16.91 7.38
C GLY A 402 4.37 -17.09 7.77
N PHE A 403 3.92 -16.42 8.84
CA PHE A 403 2.59 -16.61 9.45
C PHE A 403 1.41 -16.16 8.55
N HIS A 404 1.67 -15.46 7.45
CA HIS A 404 0.70 -15.19 6.38
C HIS A 404 0.64 -16.28 5.30
N LEU A 405 1.49 -17.31 5.40
CA LEU A 405 1.67 -18.36 4.39
C LEU A 405 2.03 -17.84 3.00
N LEU A 406 2.65 -16.66 2.92
CA LEU A 406 3.19 -16.13 1.68
C LEU A 406 4.62 -16.62 1.45
N ARG A 407 4.85 -17.34 0.35
CA ARG A 407 6.20 -17.63 -0.12
C ARG A 407 6.84 -16.32 -0.55
N ASN A 408 7.93 -15.94 0.14
CA ASN A 408 8.65 -14.69 -0.12
C ASN A 408 7.73 -13.45 -0.12
N ASP A 409 6.73 -13.42 0.76
CA ASP A 409 5.74 -12.33 0.91
C ASP A 409 4.90 -12.00 -0.34
N VAL A 410 4.90 -12.84 -1.38
CA VAL A 410 4.23 -12.53 -2.66
C VAL A 410 3.12 -13.48 -3.11
N GLU A 411 3.16 -14.74 -2.66
CA GLU A 411 2.29 -15.78 -3.20
C GLU A 411 1.85 -16.73 -2.10
N ASP A 412 0.54 -16.97 -1.97
CA ASP A 412 0.03 -17.97 -1.02
C ASP A 412 0.59 -19.35 -1.35
N CYS A 413 1.21 -19.99 -0.36
CA CYS A 413 1.74 -21.34 -0.51
C CYS A 413 0.83 -22.41 0.11
N SER A 414 -0.18 -22.03 0.90
CA SER A 414 -1.05 -22.97 1.60
C SER A 414 -0.28 -23.98 2.48
N ALA A 415 0.86 -23.55 3.03
CA ALA A 415 1.74 -24.32 3.91
C ALA A 415 2.05 -25.74 3.37
N PRO A 416 2.78 -25.88 2.24
CA PRO A 416 3.10 -27.21 1.69
C PRO A 416 3.98 -27.99 2.69
N PRO A 417 4.27 -29.29 2.50
CA PRO A 417 5.19 -29.98 3.40
C PRO A 417 6.53 -29.24 3.57
N PRO A 418 7.14 -29.20 4.78
CA PRO A 418 8.38 -28.47 5.03
C PRO A 418 9.54 -28.82 4.10
N GLU A 419 9.59 -30.07 3.62
CA GLU A 419 10.57 -30.63 2.69
C GLU A 419 10.29 -30.31 1.21
N SER A 420 9.18 -29.63 0.90
CA SER A 420 8.87 -29.24 -0.47
C SER A 420 9.90 -28.27 -1.04
N GLN A 421 10.14 -28.36 -2.36
CA GLN A 421 11.01 -27.43 -3.09
C GLN A 421 10.58 -25.96 -2.91
N ALA A 422 9.27 -25.72 -2.77
CA ALA A 422 8.72 -24.39 -2.48
C ALA A 422 9.25 -23.80 -1.17
N CYS A 423 9.44 -24.63 -0.13
CA CYS A 423 10.06 -24.21 1.13
C CYS A 423 11.57 -23.98 0.97
N GLY A 424 12.24 -24.79 0.15
CA GLY A 424 13.69 -24.68 -0.10
C GLY A 424 14.13 -23.33 -0.70
N ILE A 425 13.27 -22.68 -1.46
CA ILE A 425 13.51 -21.35 -2.07
C ILE A 425 12.83 -20.19 -1.33
N CYS A 426 12.22 -20.47 -0.17
CA CYS A 426 11.49 -19.49 0.61
C CYS A 426 12.36 -18.93 1.73
N VAL A 427 12.36 -17.61 1.94
CA VAL A 427 13.06 -16.94 3.06
C VAL A 427 12.64 -17.47 4.44
N TYR A 428 11.42 -18.00 4.55
CA TYR A 428 10.90 -18.58 5.79
C TYR A 428 11.22 -20.08 5.95
N GLY A 429 11.64 -20.75 4.88
CA GLY A 429 11.89 -22.20 4.85
C GLY A 429 12.86 -22.67 5.93
N PRO A 430 14.07 -22.09 6.04
CA PRO A 430 15.06 -22.45 7.05
C PRO A 430 14.56 -22.33 8.50
N TRP A 431 13.56 -21.49 8.73
CA TRP A 431 13.01 -21.19 10.05
C TRP A 431 11.75 -21.99 10.39
N ARG A 432 11.14 -22.65 9.41
CA ARG A 432 9.87 -23.36 9.60
C ARG A 432 10.00 -24.52 10.57
N ALA A 433 11.07 -25.31 10.45
CA ALA A 433 11.29 -26.49 11.29
C ALA A 433 11.29 -26.14 12.79
N ARG A 434 12.00 -25.08 13.17
CA ARG A 434 12.00 -24.64 14.58
C ARG A 434 10.63 -24.13 15.04
N HIS A 435 9.87 -23.54 14.13
CA HIS A 435 8.57 -22.96 14.43
C HIS A 435 7.55 -24.04 14.75
N VAL A 436 7.53 -25.07 13.91
CA VAL A 436 6.70 -26.26 14.09
C VAL A 436 7.09 -27.02 15.35
N ALA A 437 8.39 -27.25 15.57
CA ALA A 437 8.86 -27.98 16.75
C ALA A 437 8.52 -27.29 18.08
N GLU A 438 8.58 -25.95 18.17
CA GLU A 438 8.17 -25.24 19.39
C GLU A 438 6.65 -25.32 19.61
N HIS A 439 5.84 -25.23 18.55
CA HIS A 439 4.40 -25.40 18.69
C HIS A 439 4.06 -26.84 19.10
N GLU A 440 4.67 -27.85 18.49
CA GLU A 440 4.50 -29.26 18.88
C GLU A 440 4.76 -29.45 20.37
N ARG A 441 5.90 -28.95 20.88
CA ARG A 441 6.22 -28.97 22.31
C ARG A 441 5.17 -28.27 23.18
N LEU A 442 4.58 -27.18 22.70
CA LEU A 442 3.52 -26.47 23.43
C LEU A 442 2.27 -27.36 23.56
N PHE A 443 1.82 -27.95 22.45
CA PHE A 443 0.62 -28.81 22.39
C PHE A 443 0.83 -30.15 23.12
N GLU A 444 2.04 -30.68 23.18
CA GLU A 444 2.35 -31.85 24.01
C GLU A 444 2.30 -31.54 25.51
N ARG A 445 2.68 -30.32 25.90
CA ARG A 445 2.75 -29.91 27.31
C ARG A 445 1.43 -29.41 27.88
N LEU A 446 0.55 -28.89 27.03
CA LEU A 446 -0.71 -28.26 27.42
C LEU A 446 -1.88 -28.93 26.71
N SER A 447 -2.98 -29.13 27.42
CA SER A 447 -4.23 -29.61 26.84
C SER A 447 -4.97 -28.44 26.17
N LEU A 448 -4.73 -28.23 24.88
CA LEU A 448 -5.21 -27.05 24.15
C LEU A 448 -6.43 -27.34 23.29
N THR A 449 -7.52 -26.59 23.53
CA THR A 449 -8.63 -26.48 22.58
C THR A 449 -8.27 -25.43 21.53
N VAL A 450 -8.26 -25.82 20.26
CA VAL A 450 -7.96 -24.92 19.16
C VAL A 450 -9.22 -24.12 18.81
N VAL A 451 -9.09 -22.80 18.79
CA VAL A 451 -10.17 -21.87 18.48
C VAL A 451 -9.85 -21.20 17.16
N SER A 452 -10.68 -21.44 16.16
CA SER A 452 -10.55 -20.82 14.84
C SER A 452 -11.63 -19.75 14.64
N PRO A 453 -11.31 -18.58 14.08
CA PRO A 453 -12.33 -17.57 13.78
C PRO A 453 -13.18 -17.94 12.55
N ALA A 454 -12.77 -18.92 11.76
CA ALA A 454 -13.50 -19.35 10.56
C ALA A 454 -13.27 -20.84 10.28
N GLN A 455 -14.25 -21.48 9.63
CA GLN A 455 -14.14 -22.89 9.24
C GLN A 455 -12.99 -23.15 8.24
N PRO A 456 -12.81 -22.36 7.16
CA PRO A 456 -11.69 -22.57 6.23
C PRO A 456 -10.30 -22.48 6.87
N THR A 457 -10.18 -21.64 7.91
CA THR A 457 -8.94 -21.49 8.68
C THR A 457 -8.65 -22.75 9.51
N LEU A 458 -9.69 -23.32 10.13
CA LEU A 458 -9.56 -24.56 10.90
C LEU A 458 -9.22 -25.72 9.97
N ASP A 459 -9.91 -25.83 8.84
CA ASP A 459 -9.71 -26.90 7.87
C ASP A 459 -8.28 -26.91 7.33
N LEU A 460 -7.77 -25.73 6.93
CA LEU A 460 -6.38 -25.60 6.48
C LEU A 460 -5.40 -25.97 7.60
N TRP A 461 -5.62 -25.49 8.81
CA TRP A 461 -4.73 -25.78 9.94
C TRP A 461 -4.68 -27.27 10.26
N LYS A 462 -5.83 -27.95 10.26
CA LYS A 462 -5.92 -29.41 10.48
C LYS A 462 -5.26 -30.19 9.36
N ALA A 463 -5.41 -29.75 8.11
CA ALA A 463 -4.78 -30.41 6.97
C ALA A 463 -3.25 -30.28 6.96
N ARG A 464 -2.69 -29.33 7.71
CA ARG A 464 -1.27 -28.94 7.68
C ARG A 464 -0.54 -29.09 9.02
N SER A 465 -1.23 -29.52 10.07
CA SER A 465 -0.65 -29.77 11.38
C SER A 465 -0.95 -31.18 11.85
N ALA A 466 -0.11 -31.69 12.75
CA ALA A 466 -0.29 -32.98 13.41
C ALA A 466 -0.29 -32.83 14.93
N TYR A 467 -0.58 -31.61 15.42
CA TYR A 467 -0.50 -31.32 16.85
C TYR A 467 -1.62 -32.03 17.62
N PRO A 468 -1.33 -32.57 18.82
CA PRO A 468 -2.37 -33.15 19.67
C PRO A 468 -3.30 -32.05 20.19
N THR A 469 -4.59 -32.12 19.86
CA THR A 469 -5.60 -31.15 20.33
C THR A 469 -6.53 -31.77 21.38
N ALA A 470 -6.95 -30.96 22.35
CA ALA A 470 -7.98 -31.35 23.32
C ALA A 470 -9.41 -31.22 22.76
N GLY A 471 -9.55 -30.39 21.72
CA GLY A 471 -10.80 -30.08 21.06
C GLY A 471 -10.61 -28.98 20.03
N GLU A 472 -11.64 -28.74 19.23
CA GLU A 472 -11.65 -27.75 18.17
C GLU A 472 -12.98 -27.01 18.20
N VAL A 473 -12.94 -25.69 18.02
CA VAL A 473 -14.15 -24.86 17.96
C VAL A 473 -13.98 -23.73 16.97
N VAL A 474 -15.03 -23.46 16.19
CA VAL A 474 -15.12 -22.27 15.36
C VAL A 474 -15.90 -21.19 16.12
N LEU A 475 -15.26 -20.06 16.38
CA LEU A 475 -15.86 -18.90 17.03
C LEU A 475 -15.45 -17.62 16.28
N PRO A 476 -16.33 -17.11 15.39
CA PRO A 476 -16.06 -15.88 14.65
C PRO A 476 -15.82 -14.68 15.56
N HIS A 477 -14.97 -13.75 15.11
CA HIS A 477 -14.71 -12.51 15.85
C HIS A 477 -15.88 -11.53 15.80
N ALA A 478 -16.67 -11.58 14.73
CA ALA A 478 -17.88 -10.81 14.57
C ALA A 478 -18.91 -11.61 13.77
N ARG A 479 -20.18 -11.27 13.99
CA ARG A 479 -21.31 -11.70 13.16
C ARG A 479 -22.16 -10.50 12.76
N LEU A 480 -22.86 -10.62 11.65
CA LEU A 480 -23.82 -9.62 11.19
C LEU A 480 -25.12 -9.75 11.98
N VAL A 481 -25.66 -8.63 12.43
CA VAL A 481 -27.01 -8.52 13.02
C VAL A 481 -27.78 -7.48 12.23
N GLU A 482 -28.92 -7.86 11.64
CA GLU A 482 -29.68 -6.95 10.78
C GLU A 482 -30.12 -5.70 11.54
N ARG A 483 -29.84 -4.53 10.97
CA ARG A 483 -30.19 -3.21 11.52
C ARG A 483 -31.42 -2.61 10.83
N GLY A 484 -31.59 -2.87 9.54
CA GLY A 484 -32.68 -2.32 8.74
C GLY A 484 -32.31 -2.19 7.27
N PRO A 485 -33.17 -1.56 6.45
CA PRO A 485 -32.93 -1.46 5.00
C PRO A 485 -31.72 -0.57 4.66
N ALA A 486 -31.01 -0.93 3.60
CA ALA A 486 -29.96 -0.12 3.01
C ALA A 486 -30.54 0.90 2.03
N PRO A 487 -30.03 2.15 1.99
CA PRO A 487 -30.39 3.11 0.96
C PRO A 487 -30.11 2.53 -0.42
N ILE A 488 -31.02 2.73 -1.38
CA ILE A 488 -30.81 2.32 -2.77
C ILE A 488 -30.11 3.47 -3.50
N PRO A 489 -28.84 3.31 -3.93
CA PRO A 489 -28.16 4.33 -4.67
C PRO A 489 -28.79 4.53 -6.06
N PRO A 490 -28.68 5.74 -6.63
CA PRO A 490 -29.10 5.98 -8.01
C PRO A 490 -28.44 5.00 -8.98
N ALA A 491 -29.19 4.48 -9.96
CA ALA A 491 -28.68 3.48 -10.90
C ALA A 491 -27.67 4.05 -11.92
N ASP A 492 -27.69 5.37 -12.12
CA ASP A 492 -26.98 6.12 -13.16
C ASP A 492 -25.70 6.82 -12.68
N ARG A 493 -25.32 6.68 -11.40
CA ARG A 493 -24.04 7.22 -10.90
C ARG A 493 -22.87 6.26 -11.19
N PRO A 494 -21.61 6.72 -11.16
CA PRO A 494 -20.44 5.85 -11.19
C PRO A 494 -20.44 4.82 -10.06
N LEU A 495 -19.87 3.63 -10.30
CA LEU A 495 -19.64 2.62 -9.26
C LEU A 495 -18.55 3.13 -8.31
N ARG A 496 -18.90 3.30 -7.03
CA ARG A 496 -18.00 3.77 -5.98
C ARG A 496 -17.30 2.59 -5.32
N ILE A 497 -15.98 2.55 -5.45
CA ILE A 497 -15.14 1.38 -5.15
C ILE A 497 -14.12 1.77 -4.09
N ALA A 498 -14.20 1.13 -2.93
CA ALA A 498 -13.28 1.42 -1.83
C ALA A 498 -12.19 0.37 -1.68
N TYR A 499 -10.98 0.82 -1.39
CA TYR A 499 -10.05 0.07 -0.55
C TYR A 499 -10.23 0.52 0.89
N ALA A 500 -10.43 -0.40 1.81
CA ALA A 500 -10.63 -0.10 3.22
C ALA A 500 -9.52 -0.72 4.07
N GLY A 501 -8.85 0.10 4.87
CA GLY A 501 -7.76 -0.30 5.76
C GLY A 501 -6.41 0.29 5.39
N MET A 502 -5.36 -0.26 6.00
CA MET A 502 -3.99 0.21 5.80
C MET A 502 -3.43 -0.28 4.47
N PRO A 503 -2.84 0.59 3.63
CA PRO A 503 -2.14 0.18 2.41
C PRO A 503 -1.03 -0.80 2.74
N ALA A 504 -1.23 -2.06 2.35
CA ALA A 504 -0.29 -3.14 2.53
C ALA A 504 -0.41 -4.17 1.40
N ALA A 505 0.74 -4.61 0.85
CA ALA A 505 0.77 -5.52 -0.28
C ALA A 505 0.04 -6.85 0.00
N HIS A 506 0.29 -7.47 1.16
CA HIS A 506 -0.39 -8.70 1.56
C HIS A 506 -1.92 -8.55 1.70
N LYS A 507 -2.43 -7.32 1.82
CA LYS A 507 -3.86 -6.98 1.84
C LYS A 507 -4.37 -6.48 0.47
N GLY A 508 -3.64 -6.73 -0.61
CA GLY A 508 -4.10 -6.42 -1.97
C GLY A 508 -3.98 -4.97 -2.40
N TRP A 509 -3.25 -4.13 -1.65
CA TRP A 509 -3.14 -2.71 -1.98
C TRP A 509 -2.62 -2.48 -3.40
N GLU A 510 -1.61 -3.24 -3.81
CA GLU A 510 -0.98 -3.10 -5.13
C GLU A 510 -1.98 -3.40 -6.26
N VAL A 511 -2.82 -4.42 -6.10
CA VAL A 511 -3.87 -4.78 -7.06
C VAL A 511 -4.93 -3.67 -7.14
N PHE A 512 -5.38 -3.15 -6.00
CA PHE A 512 -6.33 -2.03 -5.99
C PHE A 512 -5.75 -0.76 -6.61
N ARG A 513 -4.52 -0.40 -6.25
CA ARG A 513 -3.82 0.77 -6.81
C ARG A 513 -3.75 0.67 -8.32
N ASP A 514 -3.34 -0.48 -8.83
CA ASP A 514 -3.14 -0.69 -10.25
C ASP A 514 -4.46 -0.63 -11.03
N LEU A 515 -5.55 -1.15 -10.47
CA LEU A 515 -6.89 -0.98 -11.03
C LEU A 515 -7.33 0.49 -11.03
N ALA A 516 -7.16 1.17 -9.90
CA ALA A 516 -7.54 2.58 -9.77
C ALA A 516 -6.77 3.47 -10.75
N ALA A 517 -5.46 3.21 -10.93
CA ALA A 517 -4.63 3.93 -11.88
C ALA A 517 -5.05 3.64 -13.34
N LYS A 518 -5.26 2.37 -13.69
CA LYS A 518 -5.68 1.95 -15.04
C LYS A 518 -7.03 2.57 -15.44
N HIS A 519 -7.93 2.76 -14.49
CA HIS A 519 -9.28 3.25 -14.73
C HIS A 519 -9.51 4.69 -14.24
N ALA A 520 -8.46 5.48 -13.99
CA ALA A 520 -8.58 6.83 -13.41
C ALA A 520 -9.42 7.80 -14.27
N GLY A 521 -9.42 7.63 -15.60
CA GLY A 521 -10.21 8.44 -16.53
C GLY A 521 -11.55 7.82 -16.96
N ASP A 522 -11.92 6.67 -16.41
CA ASP A 522 -13.14 5.96 -16.81
C ASP A 522 -14.35 6.49 -16.04
N PRO A 523 -15.34 7.12 -16.69
CA PRO A 523 -16.49 7.73 -16.01
C PRO A 523 -17.40 6.71 -15.32
N ARG A 524 -17.23 5.40 -15.59
CA ARG A 524 -17.99 4.34 -14.94
C ARG A 524 -17.59 4.13 -13.48
N TYR A 525 -16.38 4.53 -13.08
CA TYR A 525 -15.79 4.18 -11.79
C TYR A 525 -15.37 5.40 -10.98
N HIS A 526 -15.50 5.28 -9.66
CA HIS A 526 -15.01 6.25 -8.70
C HIS A 526 -14.27 5.51 -7.59
N PHE A 527 -12.94 5.65 -7.56
CA PHE A 527 -12.08 4.97 -6.59
C PHE A 527 -11.84 5.85 -5.36
N LEU A 528 -11.88 5.22 -4.18
CA LEU A 528 -11.56 5.88 -2.92
C LEU A 528 -10.80 4.97 -1.97
N HIS A 529 -10.02 5.57 -1.08
CA HIS A 529 -9.31 4.89 0.00
C HIS A 529 -9.81 5.36 1.36
N LEU A 530 -10.27 4.43 2.17
CA LEU A 530 -10.66 4.63 3.57
C LEU A 530 -9.56 4.04 4.47
N GLY A 531 -8.77 4.87 5.15
CA GLY A 531 -7.65 4.32 5.94
C GLY A 531 -6.91 5.32 6.82
N GLY A 532 -5.92 4.85 7.60
CA GLY A 532 -5.22 5.69 8.58
C GLY A 532 -4.22 6.69 7.99
N ARG A 533 -3.76 6.45 6.75
CA ARG A 533 -2.74 7.24 6.05
C ARG A 533 -3.03 7.32 4.55
N THR A 534 -2.79 8.47 3.96
CA THR A 534 -2.88 8.68 2.50
C THR A 534 -1.68 8.03 1.80
N PRO A 535 -1.88 7.25 0.74
CA PRO A 535 -0.81 6.80 -0.13
C PRO A 535 -0.35 7.97 -1.03
N PRO A 536 0.95 8.23 -1.15
CA PRO A 536 1.43 9.29 -2.05
C PRO A 536 1.16 8.93 -3.52
N GLY A 537 0.75 9.92 -4.33
CA GLY A 537 0.75 9.83 -5.79
C GLY A 537 -0.43 9.11 -6.46
N LEU A 538 -1.37 8.54 -5.70
CA LEU A 538 -2.60 7.96 -6.26
C LEU A 538 -3.70 9.03 -6.18
N GLY A 539 -4.05 9.65 -7.30
CA GLY A 539 -5.03 10.75 -7.41
C GLY A 539 -6.49 10.34 -7.15
N ILE A 540 -6.72 9.51 -6.13
CA ILE A 540 -8.03 9.02 -5.72
C ILE A 540 -8.52 9.74 -4.46
N GLU A 541 -9.84 9.67 -4.22
CA GLU A 541 -10.43 10.22 -2.99
C GLU A 541 -9.87 9.49 -1.76
N PHE A 542 -9.54 10.24 -0.70
CA PHE A 542 -9.03 9.66 0.55
C PHE A 542 -9.81 10.18 1.76
N GLN A 543 -10.29 9.26 2.58
CA GLN A 543 -10.87 9.56 3.89
C GLN A 543 -10.00 8.95 4.98
N LYS A 544 -9.56 9.78 5.92
CA LYS A 544 -8.87 9.30 7.11
C LYS A 544 -9.85 8.54 8.00
N VAL A 545 -9.54 7.29 8.28
CA VAL A 545 -10.32 6.40 9.15
C VAL A 545 -9.39 5.65 10.10
N THR A 546 -9.75 5.59 11.37
CA THR A 546 -9.01 4.80 12.38
C THR A 546 -10.02 4.15 13.32
N VAL A 547 -10.02 2.82 13.35
CA VAL A 547 -10.85 2.04 14.26
C VAL A 547 -10.16 2.00 15.63
N THR A 548 -10.91 2.34 16.67
CA THR A 548 -10.44 2.34 18.06
C THR A 548 -11.48 1.69 18.96
N ASP A 549 -11.15 1.36 20.20
CA ASP A 549 -12.12 0.85 21.17
C ASP A 549 -13.29 1.83 21.38
N ALA A 550 -13.03 3.13 21.37
CA ALA A 550 -14.05 4.17 21.50
C ALA A 550 -14.91 4.37 20.23
N ARG A 551 -14.38 4.00 19.06
CA ARG A 551 -15.08 4.05 17.76
C ARG A 551 -14.92 2.74 17.00
N PRO A 552 -15.56 1.65 17.45
CA PRO A 552 -15.39 0.32 16.88
C PRO A 552 -16.05 0.16 15.51
N ARG A 553 -16.89 1.13 15.10
CA ARG A 553 -17.62 1.14 13.82
C ARG A 553 -17.08 2.17 12.82
N ALA A 554 -15.95 2.81 13.11
CA ALA A 554 -15.46 3.93 12.31
C ALA A 554 -15.29 3.60 10.83
N MET A 555 -14.88 2.38 10.48
CA MET A 555 -14.76 1.94 9.10
C MET A 555 -16.12 1.71 8.45
N GLN A 556 -17.01 0.97 9.12
CA GLN A 556 -18.39 0.78 8.65
C GLN A 556 -19.08 2.14 8.38
N GLU A 557 -19.00 3.08 9.34
CA GLU A 557 -19.58 4.42 9.22
C GLU A 557 -18.98 5.20 8.04
N ALA A 558 -17.69 5.04 7.77
CA ALA A 558 -17.05 5.67 6.61
C ALA A 558 -17.51 5.05 5.28
N ILE A 559 -17.67 3.73 5.22
CA ILE A 559 -18.19 3.05 4.02
C ILE A 559 -19.63 3.51 3.73
N GLU A 560 -20.46 3.62 4.77
CA GLU A 560 -21.84 4.13 4.67
C GLU A 560 -21.87 5.61 4.23
N ALA A 561 -21.09 6.47 4.87
CA ALA A 561 -21.05 7.91 4.56
C ALA A 561 -20.56 8.22 3.14
N HIS A 562 -19.82 7.29 2.54
CA HIS A 562 -19.27 7.43 1.19
C HIS A 562 -20.06 6.66 0.14
N ASP A 563 -21.23 6.11 0.46
CA ASP A 563 -22.09 5.37 -0.48
C ASP A 563 -21.34 4.33 -1.33
N VAL A 564 -20.41 3.62 -0.70
CA VAL A 564 -19.55 2.62 -1.36
C VAL A 564 -20.43 1.49 -1.89
N ASP A 565 -20.32 1.20 -3.18
CA ASP A 565 -21.05 0.09 -3.81
C ASP A 565 -20.30 -1.23 -3.62
N ALA A 566 -18.97 -1.18 -3.73
CA ALA A 566 -18.10 -2.35 -3.63
C ALA A 566 -16.80 -2.04 -2.88
N ALA A 567 -16.37 -2.96 -2.03
CA ALA A 567 -15.04 -2.96 -1.44
C ALA A 567 -14.16 -4.02 -2.13
N ILE A 568 -12.99 -3.61 -2.61
CA ILE A 568 -11.97 -4.57 -3.10
C ILE A 568 -11.20 -5.10 -1.89
N ILE A 569 -11.35 -6.38 -1.63
CA ILE A 569 -10.62 -7.11 -0.59
C ILE A 569 -9.87 -8.21 -1.30
N TRP A 570 -8.67 -7.90 -1.77
CA TRP A 570 -7.87 -8.80 -2.61
C TRP A 570 -6.58 -9.23 -1.91
N PRO A 571 -6.65 -9.86 -0.72
CA PRO A 571 -5.45 -10.23 0.00
C PRO A 571 -4.65 -11.26 -0.80
N LEU A 572 -3.32 -11.13 -0.76
CA LEU A 572 -2.43 -12.14 -1.33
C LEU A 572 -2.34 -13.36 -0.42
N CYS A 573 -2.66 -13.19 0.85
CA CYS A 573 -2.69 -14.23 1.86
C CYS A 573 -4.12 -14.70 2.17
N ARG A 574 -4.22 -15.91 2.71
CA ARG A 574 -5.45 -16.39 3.33
C ARG A 574 -5.73 -15.61 4.60
N GLU A 575 -6.80 -14.84 4.62
CA GLU A 575 -7.23 -14.22 5.87
C GLU A 575 -7.87 -15.26 6.79
N THR A 576 -7.44 -15.27 8.05
CA THR A 576 -8.06 -16.06 9.11
C THR A 576 -9.44 -15.49 9.45
N PHE A 577 -9.55 -14.17 9.53
CA PHE A 577 -10.78 -13.41 9.64
C PHE A 577 -10.58 -11.99 9.11
N SER A 578 -11.47 -11.49 8.26
CA SER A 578 -11.37 -10.14 7.71
C SER A 578 -12.44 -9.23 8.28
N PHE A 579 -12.07 -8.35 9.23
CA PHE A 579 -13.01 -7.35 9.75
C PHE A 579 -13.54 -6.43 8.64
N ILE A 580 -12.68 -6.04 7.70
CA ILE A 580 -13.05 -5.15 6.59
C ILE A 580 -14.14 -5.77 5.72
N ALA A 581 -14.09 -7.09 5.46
CA ALA A 581 -15.13 -7.77 4.68
C ALA A 581 -16.49 -7.70 5.38
N TYR A 582 -16.49 -7.92 6.69
CA TYR A 582 -17.71 -7.85 7.51
C TYR A 582 -18.21 -6.42 7.64
N GLU A 583 -17.31 -5.43 7.79
CA GLU A 583 -17.66 -3.99 7.83
C GLU A 583 -18.25 -3.50 6.50
N ALA A 584 -17.68 -3.92 5.36
CA ALA A 584 -18.19 -3.59 4.04
C ALA A 584 -19.62 -4.13 3.84
N VAL A 585 -19.84 -5.41 4.15
CA VAL A 585 -21.17 -6.02 4.06
C VAL A 585 -22.14 -5.39 5.06
N ALA A 586 -21.69 -5.07 6.27
CA ALA A 586 -22.50 -4.40 7.27
C ALA A 586 -22.97 -3.01 6.81
N ALA A 587 -22.13 -2.29 6.08
CA ALA A 587 -22.45 -1.04 5.41
C ALA A 587 -23.29 -1.20 4.13
N GLY A 588 -23.61 -2.43 3.73
CA GLY A 588 -24.39 -2.75 2.54
C GLY A 588 -23.58 -2.83 1.25
N ALA A 589 -22.25 -2.65 1.28
CA ALA A 589 -21.40 -2.78 0.09
C ALA A 589 -21.17 -4.26 -0.30
N ALA A 590 -21.02 -4.53 -1.59
CA ALA A 590 -20.56 -5.82 -2.08
C ALA A 590 -19.06 -5.99 -1.81
N VAL A 591 -18.60 -7.22 -1.58
CA VAL A 591 -17.16 -7.52 -1.46
C VAL A 591 -16.66 -8.18 -2.74
N ILE A 592 -15.57 -7.67 -3.32
CA ILE A 592 -14.91 -8.29 -4.47
C ILE A 592 -13.57 -8.85 -4.01
N THR A 593 -13.36 -10.16 -4.18
CA THR A 593 -12.19 -10.88 -3.69
C THR A 593 -11.72 -11.98 -4.66
N ASN A 594 -10.58 -12.59 -4.35
CA ASN A 594 -10.04 -13.77 -5.02
C ASN A 594 -10.38 -15.07 -4.26
N PRO A 595 -10.25 -16.26 -4.90
CA PRO A 595 -10.65 -17.53 -4.32
C PRO A 595 -9.75 -17.98 -3.16
N ASP A 596 -8.50 -17.50 -3.14
CA ASP A 596 -7.48 -17.86 -2.15
C ASP A 596 -7.49 -16.95 -0.92
N SER A 597 -8.45 -16.04 -0.81
CA SER A 597 -8.55 -15.07 0.28
C SER A 597 -8.99 -15.65 1.64
N GLY A 598 -9.20 -16.97 1.72
CA GLY A 598 -9.52 -17.68 2.96
C GLY A 598 -10.91 -17.35 3.48
N ASN A 599 -11.00 -16.80 4.70
CA ASN A 599 -12.28 -16.42 5.30
C ASN A 599 -13.10 -15.47 4.42
N VAL A 600 -12.47 -14.58 3.66
CA VAL A 600 -13.18 -13.62 2.80
C VAL A 600 -13.95 -14.35 1.70
N ALA A 601 -13.30 -15.23 0.93
CA ALA A 601 -13.97 -16.01 -0.11
C ALA A 601 -15.15 -16.82 0.44
N ALA A 602 -14.93 -17.56 1.53
CA ALA A 602 -15.99 -18.37 2.14
C ALA A 602 -17.16 -17.51 2.65
N PHE A 603 -16.87 -16.37 3.27
CA PHE A 603 -17.89 -15.42 3.73
C PHE A 603 -18.69 -14.83 2.55
N VAL A 604 -18.01 -14.50 1.44
CA VAL A 604 -18.64 -13.97 0.23
C VAL A 604 -19.54 -15.01 -0.44
N GLU A 605 -19.09 -16.27 -0.52
CA GLU A 605 -19.81 -17.37 -1.18
C GLU A 605 -21.03 -17.82 -0.40
N GLN A 606 -20.88 -18.09 0.91
CA GLN A 606 -21.92 -18.71 1.74
C GLN A 606 -23.22 -17.91 1.74
N GLU A 607 -23.12 -16.58 1.80
CA GLU A 607 -24.26 -15.67 1.96
C GLU A 607 -24.46 -14.75 0.74
N ARG A 608 -23.73 -15.02 -0.35
CA ARG A 608 -23.74 -14.25 -1.61
C ARG A 608 -23.46 -12.76 -1.40
N HIS A 609 -22.53 -12.42 -0.51
CA HIS A 609 -22.18 -11.05 -0.10
C HIS A 609 -21.33 -10.26 -1.13
N GLY A 610 -21.13 -10.79 -2.33
CA GLY A 610 -20.25 -10.18 -3.31
C GLY A 610 -19.84 -11.11 -4.45
N LEU A 611 -18.62 -10.90 -4.93
CA LEU A 611 -18.02 -11.58 -6.07
C LEU A 611 -16.69 -12.23 -5.66
N VAL A 612 -16.57 -13.53 -5.90
CA VAL A 612 -15.29 -14.24 -5.90
C VAL A 612 -14.86 -14.39 -7.35
N MET A 613 -13.80 -13.69 -7.75
CA MET A 613 -13.30 -13.67 -9.12
C MET A 613 -12.12 -14.63 -9.26
N ALA A 614 -11.99 -15.29 -10.41
CA ALA A 614 -11.00 -16.36 -10.60
C ALA A 614 -9.54 -15.91 -10.43
N GLY A 615 -9.23 -14.63 -10.63
CA GLY A 615 -7.89 -14.07 -10.49
C GLY A 615 -7.78 -12.64 -11.01
N GLU A 616 -6.58 -12.07 -10.98
CA GLU A 616 -6.31 -10.67 -11.34
C GLU A 616 -6.68 -10.38 -12.80
N ALA A 617 -6.47 -11.33 -13.72
CA ALA A 617 -6.86 -11.20 -15.12
C ALA A 617 -8.39 -11.12 -15.30
N ALA A 618 -9.15 -11.95 -14.59
CA ALA A 618 -10.62 -11.93 -14.64
C ALA A 618 -11.16 -10.63 -14.01
N LEU A 619 -10.53 -10.16 -12.93
CA LEU A 619 -10.82 -8.87 -12.31
C LEU A 619 -10.60 -7.73 -13.32
N GLY A 620 -9.42 -7.66 -13.95
CA GLY A 620 -9.12 -6.67 -14.98
C GLY A 620 -10.13 -6.68 -16.13
N ALA A 621 -10.43 -7.86 -16.68
CA ALA A 621 -11.38 -8.00 -17.78
C ALA A 621 -12.80 -7.49 -17.43
N ALA A 622 -13.28 -7.74 -16.21
CA ALA A 622 -14.60 -7.25 -15.78
C ALA A 622 -14.64 -5.72 -15.59
N PHE A 623 -13.52 -5.11 -15.20
CA PHE A 623 -13.41 -3.65 -15.15
C PHE A 623 -13.31 -3.04 -16.55
N GLU A 624 -12.58 -3.67 -17.46
CA GLU A 624 -12.50 -3.24 -18.86
C GLU A 624 -13.88 -3.27 -19.53
N SER A 625 -14.59 -4.40 -19.41
CA SER A 625 -15.91 -4.60 -20.01
C SER A 625 -17.01 -3.75 -19.38
N GLY A 626 -16.88 -3.34 -18.11
CA GLY A 626 -17.95 -2.68 -17.36
C GLY A 626 -18.83 -3.63 -16.55
N GLU A 627 -18.69 -4.93 -16.78
CA GLU A 627 -19.49 -5.99 -16.15
C GLU A 627 -19.39 -5.95 -14.62
N VAL A 628 -18.26 -5.51 -14.07
CA VAL A 628 -18.07 -5.41 -12.61
C VAL A 628 -19.12 -4.51 -11.95
N ALA A 629 -19.59 -3.46 -12.62
CA ALA A 629 -20.59 -2.54 -12.07
C ALA A 629 -21.95 -3.21 -11.93
N GLU A 630 -22.39 -3.94 -12.96
CA GLU A 630 -23.64 -4.69 -12.95
C GLU A 630 -23.59 -5.81 -11.90
N LEU A 631 -22.51 -6.58 -11.90
CA LEU A 631 -22.30 -7.68 -10.97
C LEU A 631 -22.24 -7.20 -9.51
N ALA A 632 -21.50 -6.15 -9.22
CA ALA A 632 -21.38 -5.62 -7.87
C ALA A 632 -22.72 -5.09 -7.34
N ARG A 633 -23.46 -4.33 -8.15
CA ARG A 633 -24.79 -3.80 -7.78
C ARG A 633 -25.80 -4.92 -7.54
N ALA A 634 -25.78 -5.98 -8.35
CA ALA A 634 -26.64 -7.14 -8.16
C ALA A 634 -26.35 -7.93 -6.88
N ARG A 635 -25.15 -7.75 -6.29
CA ARG A 635 -24.73 -8.42 -5.05
C ARG A 635 -24.80 -7.52 -3.81
N ARG A 636 -25.19 -6.27 -3.99
CA ARG A 636 -25.41 -5.33 -2.88
C ARG A 636 -26.55 -5.82 -1.99
N ARG A 637 -26.39 -5.75 -0.67
CA ARG A 637 -27.45 -6.19 0.26
C ARG A 637 -28.54 -5.12 0.35
N PRO A 638 -29.82 -5.51 0.39
CA PRO A 638 -30.93 -4.58 0.64
C PRO A 638 -31.02 -4.15 2.11
N ALA A 639 -30.19 -4.71 2.99
CA ALA A 639 -30.17 -4.42 4.42
C ALA A 639 -28.76 -4.01 4.89
N LEU A 640 -28.74 -3.14 5.90
CA LEU A 640 -27.56 -2.80 6.69
C LEU A 640 -27.52 -3.69 7.93
N TYR A 641 -26.32 -3.91 8.44
CA TYR A 641 -26.09 -4.73 9.62
C TYR A 641 -25.26 -3.99 10.66
N ASP A 642 -25.40 -4.40 11.92
CA ASP A 642 -24.46 -4.12 12.98
C ASP A 642 -23.50 -5.31 13.14
N LEU A 643 -22.25 -5.01 13.52
CA LEU A 643 -21.29 -6.03 13.92
C LEU A 643 -21.47 -6.38 15.39
N ALA A 644 -22.00 -7.57 15.66
CA ALA A 644 -21.97 -8.15 16.99
C ALA A 644 -20.64 -8.89 17.17
N PHE A 645 -19.72 -8.29 17.91
CA PHE A 645 -18.42 -8.88 18.22
C PHE A 645 -18.57 -10.00 19.26
N SER A 646 -17.78 -11.07 19.11
CA SER A 646 -17.68 -12.10 20.14
C SER A 646 -16.93 -11.57 21.35
N ALA A 647 -17.14 -12.21 22.51
CA ALA A 647 -16.34 -11.97 23.70
C ALA A 647 -15.06 -12.81 23.74
N LEU A 648 -14.65 -13.35 22.58
CA LEU A 648 -13.50 -14.22 22.40
C LEU A 648 -13.57 -15.41 23.36
N THR A 649 -12.50 -15.70 24.11
CA THR A 649 -12.45 -16.85 25.01
C THR A 649 -13.54 -16.79 26.08
N VAL A 650 -14.03 -15.59 26.42
CA VAL A 650 -15.08 -15.46 27.44
C VAL A 650 -16.39 -16.14 27.02
N ASP A 651 -16.76 -16.08 25.73
CA ASP A 651 -17.94 -16.80 25.23
C ASP A 651 -17.79 -18.33 25.40
N LEU A 652 -16.56 -18.84 25.36
CA LEU A 652 -16.26 -20.26 25.56
C LEU A 652 -16.29 -20.63 27.05
N LEU A 653 -15.79 -19.74 27.91
CA LEU A 653 -15.81 -19.94 29.36
C LEU A 653 -17.24 -19.92 29.91
N GLU A 654 -18.10 -19.02 29.41
CA GLU A 654 -19.51 -18.94 29.81
C GLU A 654 -20.36 -20.13 29.32
N ARG A 655 -19.94 -20.84 28.26
CA ARG A 655 -20.61 -22.08 27.80
C ARG A 655 -20.19 -23.33 28.57
N ALA A 656 -19.03 -23.30 29.21
CA ALA A 656 -18.43 -24.44 29.91
C ALA A 656 -18.76 -24.46 31.42
N GLY A 657 -19.18 -23.33 31.98
CA GLY A 657 -19.71 -23.21 33.34
C GLY A 657 -21.22 -23.28 33.36
#